data_AF-E4RPJ2-F1
#
_entry.id   AF-E4RPJ2-F1
#
_cell.length_a   1.000
_cell.length_b   1.000
_cell.length_c   1.000
_cell.angle_alpha   90.00
_cell.angle_beta   90.00
_cell.angle_gamma   90.00
#
_symmetry.space_group_name_H-M   'P 1'
#
loop_
_entity.id
_entity.type
_entity.pdbx_description
1 polymer ?
#
loop_
_entity_poly.entity_id
_entity_poly.type
_entity_poly.pdbx_seq_one_letter_code
_entity_poly.pdbx_strand_id
1 'polypeptide(L)'
;MKYVSTIIIALLILLIFLTLASPILAEEFDRAARINLRGITGDDFIAQAGVLYPFRNREDSLWYSDVRYRFSDDDIDEWNLGLGYRRKLDNYDNRLAGAYIFRDRRNEFDHYWDMWTLGGEILTDQWDFRLNAYISDDDEVLAPGSTVGGGGLDVNDNQELILTLGNELYYKSMDGLDLEFGRRFTETDSIFRNVGVYGRLFRFSESDTPTITGRQIRIDKQFGDVNKTNWKLGAMWRDDNVRDSKVEATFAVSIPFGRSTAAEVEKEDKTKADILEARMTEQPERDLDIVVGKAVVENGMAGEVIVVENPVLKGESIRVWYVTGDGEYFASGSKDDPIRIERIEYTGDAPKEGDIIVLSGASGDILLNSGNITTLGIPDLDFIELKDYQQLISKRGYAVVKTEVSGELKEFEFRPNVEQATLKINGGFTGDGAIILNQYNTVSGLDIVNNSLEIYDNNTETDIYKGIYQQTLDVNNAPDIRDNKIENFDIGIFFEEIAGSNNQDKIDNLRTFDTEYEKMNEITGAKIVAVHDHLIRDWYDLNSVRYNLAGVYIMKGNLDSDTAGYDQLASENANENKGWEPLGDDNEKFSGHFDGQVYEISNLYISRTTEREVGLFGYIESGSFIENVGLINVDVEGGDYNVGSLVGRNDDGKIANSYAAGNVAGDNNAGGLVGRNNGIIVNSYAEVDITGNDLVGGLVGYNFDGAIDNSYAAGDVKGRQEVGGLAGWSYKGTIDNSYAVGDVTGNERVGGLIGRNDGGTIKESYATGNVITGTNTYSAHLGGLVGDNENGAIVKSYAEGDVTGMNDVGGLVGRNKDGLIKESYATGNIEGERRVGGLVGWNRDNATLENSYATGNVTGTVEDVGGLVGYNYLGTIENSYAAGNVTGDNNVGGLIGRNNDDEQTNNSYWDINSSGQKTSAGGEGRTIEEMIQQDTFEPEWDFEDNWVIIDGESYPYLQWQGEENIPYPPAG
;
A
#
# COMPACT_ATOMS: atom_id res chain seq x y z
N MET A 1 0.50 4.27 3.41
CA MET A 1 0.22 4.95 4.71
C MET A 1 0.74 6.39 4.89
N LYS A 2 1.76 6.90 4.19
CA LYS A 2 2.27 8.30 4.36
C LYS A 2 1.16 9.36 4.33
N TYR A 3 0.14 9.17 3.48
CA TYR A 3 -1.06 9.99 3.44
C TYR A 3 -1.88 9.91 4.73
N VAL A 4 -2.16 8.72 5.27
CA VAL A 4 -2.95 8.54 6.50
C VAL A 4 -2.28 9.19 7.72
N SER A 5 -0.96 9.07 7.87
CA SER A 5 -0.25 9.76 8.96
C SER A 5 -0.25 11.29 8.77
N THR A 6 -0.11 11.78 7.54
CA THR A 6 -0.18 13.22 7.23
C THR A 6 -1.60 13.78 7.43
N ILE A 7 -2.64 13.03 7.07
CA ILE A 7 -4.06 13.32 7.34
C ILE A 7 -4.31 13.36 8.85
N ILE A 8 -3.85 12.36 9.61
CA ILE A 8 -4.02 12.29 11.06
C ILE A 8 -3.26 13.44 11.75
N ILE A 9 -2.06 13.78 11.31
CA ILE A 9 -1.28 14.92 11.82
C ILE A 9 -1.96 16.25 11.47
N ALA A 10 -2.47 16.41 10.25
CA ALA A 10 -3.22 17.60 9.85
C ALA A 10 -4.53 17.73 10.64
N LEU A 11 -5.27 16.64 10.83
CA LEU A 11 -6.47 16.58 11.66
C LEU A 11 -6.16 16.87 13.14
N LEU A 12 -5.05 16.37 13.69
CA LEU A 12 -4.59 16.68 15.05
C LEU A 12 -4.18 18.14 15.21
N ILE A 13 -3.43 18.70 14.28
CA ILE A 13 -3.06 20.14 14.28
C ILE A 13 -4.32 21.00 14.17
N LEU A 14 -5.29 20.60 13.35
CA LEU A 14 -6.59 21.23 13.25
C LEU A 14 -7.39 21.12 14.56
N LEU A 15 -7.42 19.95 15.20
CA LEU A 15 -8.08 19.73 16.50
C LEU A 15 -7.45 20.57 17.61
N ILE A 16 -6.13 20.75 17.59
CA ILE A 16 -5.38 21.61 18.52
C ILE A 16 -5.73 23.09 18.26
N PHE A 17 -5.85 23.52 17.00
CA PHE A 17 -6.33 24.88 16.68
C PHE A 17 -7.80 25.10 17.10
N LEU A 18 -8.66 24.11 16.91
CA LEU A 18 -10.07 24.13 17.28
C LEU A 18 -10.28 24.18 18.80
N THR A 19 -9.48 23.47 19.58
CA THR A 19 -9.55 23.44 21.05
C THR A 19 -8.96 24.69 21.72
N LEU A 20 -8.01 25.37 21.06
CA LEU A 20 -7.45 26.65 21.54
C LEU A 20 -8.33 27.87 21.19
N ALA A 21 -9.35 27.71 20.33
CA ALA A 21 -10.13 28.81 19.75
C ALA A 21 -11.60 28.85 20.20
N SER A 22 -11.87 28.92 21.52
CA SER A 22 -13.15 29.43 22.06
C SER A 22 -13.11 29.74 23.56
N PRO A 23 -13.86 30.75 24.08
CA PRO A 23 -14.51 31.87 23.39
C PRO A 23 -14.16 33.24 24.01
N ILE A 24 -14.08 34.30 23.17
CA ILE A 24 -14.15 35.70 23.65
C ILE A 24 -15.38 36.39 23.06
N LEU A 25 -16.46 36.34 23.85
CA LEU A 25 -17.51 37.35 23.99
C LEU A 25 -18.17 37.95 22.73
N ALA A 26 -19.31 37.38 22.33
CA ALA A 26 -20.60 38.08 22.30
C ALA A 26 -21.75 37.08 22.03
N GLU A 27 -22.99 37.38 22.46
CA GLU A 27 -24.19 36.64 22.04
C GLU A 27 -24.44 36.87 20.53
N GLU A 28 -24.09 35.91 19.67
CA GLU A 28 -24.43 35.96 18.22
C GLU A 28 -24.47 34.53 17.65
N PHE A 29 -25.68 34.04 17.34
CA PHE A 29 -26.06 32.84 16.53
C PHE A 29 -24.94 31.86 16.13
N ASP A 30 -24.94 30.63 16.65
CA ASP A 30 -23.88 29.64 16.36
C ASP A 30 -24.22 28.69 15.21
N ARG A 31 -23.23 28.40 14.35
CA ARG A 31 -23.29 27.44 13.22
C ARG A 31 -22.15 26.43 13.36
N ALA A 32 -22.47 25.15 13.24
CA ALA A 32 -21.48 24.09 13.26
C ALA A 32 -20.45 24.21 12.12
N ALA A 33 -19.21 23.87 12.43
CA ALA A 33 -18.18 23.59 11.45
C ALA A 33 -18.52 22.31 10.68
N ARG A 34 -17.98 22.13 9.47
CA ARG A 34 -18.32 20.98 8.62
C ARG A 34 -17.09 20.31 8.02
N ILE A 35 -16.96 19.01 8.23
CA ILE A 35 -16.10 18.13 7.43
C ILE A 35 -16.88 17.80 6.15
N ASN A 36 -16.20 17.85 5.01
CA ASN A 36 -16.78 17.56 3.71
C ASN A 36 -15.85 16.58 3.01
N LEU A 37 -16.41 15.47 2.54
CA LEU A 37 -15.74 14.53 1.65
C LEU A 37 -16.46 14.60 0.30
N ARG A 38 -15.72 14.57 -0.80
CA ARG A 38 -16.23 14.56 -2.18
C ARG A 38 -15.39 13.61 -3.01
N GLY A 39 -15.97 12.97 -4.00
CA GLY A 39 -15.20 12.30 -5.04
C GLY A 39 -15.92 12.19 -6.38
N ILE A 40 -15.13 11.88 -7.39
CA ILE A 40 -15.50 11.83 -8.80
C ILE A 40 -14.89 10.55 -9.39
N THR A 41 -15.69 9.74 -10.08
CA THR A 41 -15.23 8.50 -10.71
C THR A 41 -14.65 8.82 -12.09
N GLY A 42 -13.38 8.52 -12.32
CA GLY A 42 -12.69 8.71 -13.59
C GLY A 42 -12.16 7.40 -14.16
N ASP A 43 -11.03 7.51 -14.86
CA ASP A 43 -10.17 6.35 -15.13
C ASP A 43 -9.34 6.08 -13.85
N ASP A 44 -8.94 7.17 -13.17
CA ASP A 44 -8.46 7.24 -11.79
C ASP A 44 -9.58 7.76 -10.84
N PHE A 45 -9.51 7.45 -9.54
CA PHE A 45 -10.48 7.91 -8.54
C PHE A 45 -10.01 9.17 -7.81
N ILE A 46 -10.66 10.31 -8.09
CA ILE A 46 -10.33 11.58 -7.43
C ILE A 46 -11.27 11.79 -6.25
N ALA A 47 -10.71 11.88 -5.04
CA ALA A 47 -11.38 12.25 -3.81
C ALA A 47 -10.83 13.56 -3.21
N GLN A 48 -11.56 14.10 -2.24
CA GLN A 48 -11.21 15.32 -1.52
C GLN A 48 -11.76 15.24 -0.11
N ALA A 49 -10.98 15.69 0.87
CA ALA A 49 -11.49 16.09 2.18
C ALA A 49 -11.28 17.59 2.39
N GLY A 50 -12.19 18.23 3.12
CA GLY A 50 -11.98 19.60 3.57
C GLY A 50 -12.89 20.03 4.72
N VAL A 51 -12.41 20.99 5.50
CA VAL A 51 -13.09 21.51 6.68
C VAL A 51 -13.42 22.98 6.50
N LEU A 52 -14.71 23.30 6.50
CA LEU A 52 -15.21 24.66 6.58
C LEU A 52 -15.46 25.01 8.05
N TYR A 53 -14.70 25.97 8.58
CA TYR A 53 -14.76 26.39 9.98
C TYR A 53 -15.28 27.84 10.11
N PRO A 54 -16.47 28.05 10.71
CA PRO A 54 -17.10 29.35 10.86
C PRO A 54 -16.57 30.12 12.10
N PHE A 55 -15.43 30.77 11.98
CA PHE A 55 -14.78 31.45 13.11
C PHE A 55 -15.42 32.79 13.53
N ARG A 56 -16.34 33.36 12.75
CA ARG A 56 -17.14 34.53 13.17
C ARG A 56 -18.55 34.47 12.62
N ASN A 57 -19.45 33.90 13.41
CA ASN A 57 -20.87 33.85 13.10
C ASN A 57 -21.63 35.12 13.48
N ARG A 58 -22.66 35.42 12.70
CA ARG A 58 -23.78 36.35 12.98
C ARG A 58 -25.07 35.81 12.40
N GLU A 59 -26.20 36.35 12.83
CA GLU A 59 -27.50 36.02 12.21
C GLU A 59 -27.52 36.35 10.70
N ASP A 60 -27.01 37.51 10.29
CA ASP A 60 -27.01 37.96 8.88
C ASP A 60 -25.78 37.55 8.07
N SER A 61 -24.68 37.13 8.72
CA SER A 61 -23.38 36.99 8.08
C SER A 61 -22.45 35.98 8.74
N LEU A 62 -21.41 35.59 8.01
CA LEU A 62 -20.43 34.60 8.42
C LEU A 62 -19.05 34.95 7.87
N TRP A 63 -18.00 34.87 8.69
CA TRP A 63 -16.64 34.62 8.22
C TRP A 63 -16.26 33.17 8.49
N TYR A 64 -15.66 32.52 7.49
CA TYR A 64 -15.21 31.14 7.57
C TYR A 64 -13.82 30.96 6.96
N SER A 65 -13.08 29.99 7.45
CA SER A 65 -11.93 29.40 6.76
C SER A 65 -12.34 28.08 6.14
N ASP A 66 -11.67 27.67 5.06
CA ASP A 66 -11.94 26.42 4.35
C ASP A 66 -10.61 25.79 3.95
N VAL A 67 -10.24 24.68 4.60
CA VAL A 67 -8.99 23.95 4.29
C VAL A 67 -9.37 22.68 3.55
N ARG A 68 -8.74 22.41 2.40
CA ARG A 68 -9.02 21.23 1.59
C ARG A 68 -7.73 20.55 1.14
N TYR A 69 -7.83 19.25 0.88
CA TYR A 69 -6.78 18.42 0.35
C TYR A 69 -7.39 17.40 -0.64
N ARG A 70 -6.75 17.24 -1.79
CA ARG A 70 -7.12 16.26 -2.83
C ARG A 70 -6.41 14.93 -2.55
N PHE A 71 -7.14 13.84 -2.69
CA PHE A 71 -6.60 12.48 -2.76
C PHE A 71 -6.91 11.93 -4.13
N SER A 72 -5.98 11.21 -4.73
CA SER A 72 -6.09 10.76 -6.10
C SER A 72 -5.05 9.67 -6.32
N ASP A 73 -5.26 8.81 -7.33
CA ASP A 73 -4.34 7.71 -7.64
C ASP A 73 -3.13 8.18 -8.48
N ASP A 74 -3.07 9.47 -8.83
CA ASP A 74 -1.89 10.14 -9.37
C ASP A 74 -0.98 10.68 -8.24
N ASP A 75 0.33 10.77 -8.48
CA ASP A 75 1.34 11.30 -7.53
C ASP A 75 1.24 12.85 -7.35
N ILE A 76 0.02 13.39 -7.38
CA ILE A 76 -0.27 14.82 -7.40
C ILE A 76 -0.86 15.24 -6.04
N ASP A 77 0.02 15.81 -5.22
CA ASP A 77 -0.32 16.37 -3.91
C ASP A 77 -0.91 17.77 -4.07
N GLU A 78 -2.19 17.97 -3.74
CA GLU A 78 -2.83 19.30 -3.85
C GLU A 78 -3.59 19.71 -2.59
N TRP A 79 -3.24 20.88 -2.05
CA TRP A 79 -3.90 21.48 -0.89
C TRP A 79 -4.39 22.90 -1.18
N ASN A 80 -5.47 23.27 -0.50
CA ASN A 80 -6.13 24.55 -0.65
C ASN A 80 -6.39 25.20 0.72
N LEU A 81 -6.05 26.47 0.87
CA LEU A 81 -6.31 27.26 2.08
C LEU A 81 -7.15 28.49 1.75
N GLY A 82 -8.42 28.47 2.17
CA GLY A 82 -9.42 29.48 1.87
C GLY A 82 -9.83 30.35 3.06
N LEU A 83 -10.16 31.61 2.75
CA LEU A 83 -10.82 32.56 3.64
C LEU A 83 -12.03 33.16 2.92
N GLY A 84 -13.21 33.09 3.54
CA GLY A 84 -14.46 33.56 2.93
C GLY A 84 -15.34 34.37 3.86
N TYR A 85 -16.15 35.23 3.24
CA TYR A 85 -17.20 36.00 3.88
C TYR A 85 -18.54 35.78 3.15
N ARG A 86 -19.62 35.65 3.93
CA ARG A 86 -20.98 35.41 3.48
C ARG A 86 -21.95 36.35 4.18
N ARG A 87 -22.94 36.87 3.45
CA ARG A 87 -23.96 37.77 3.98
C ARG A 87 -25.32 37.64 3.29
N LYS A 88 -26.38 37.49 4.07
CA LYS A 88 -27.78 37.55 3.64
C LYS A 88 -28.11 38.99 3.20
N LEU A 89 -28.72 39.16 2.02
CA LEU A 89 -28.84 40.48 1.39
C LEU A 89 -30.07 41.29 1.83
N ASP A 90 -31.21 40.62 2.07
CA ASP A 90 -32.49 41.29 2.37
C ASP A 90 -33.26 40.56 3.48
N ASN A 91 -33.89 41.31 4.40
CA ASN A 91 -34.73 40.78 5.48
C ASN A 91 -36.03 40.08 5.01
N TYR A 92 -36.31 40.06 3.71
CA TYR A 92 -37.57 39.51 3.15
C TYR A 92 -37.42 38.66 1.89
N ASP A 93 -36.21 38.46 1.34
CA ASP A 93 -36.03 37.67 0.13
C ASP A 93 -34.70 36.88 0.13
N ASN A 94 -34.73 35.67 0.70
CA ASN A 94 -34.15 34.40 0.21
C ASN A 94 -32.80 34.43 -0.57
N ARG A 95 -31.88 35.34 -0.24
CA ARG A 95 -30.64 35.58 -1.00
C ARG A 95 -29.44 35.78 -0.10
N LEU A 96 -28.35 35.13 -0.47
CA LEU A 96 -27.04 35.13 0.15
C LEU A 96 -26.01 35.58 -0.89
N ALA A 97 -25.12 36.50 -0.54
CA ALA A 97 -23.92 36.80 -1.31
C ALA A 97 -22.68 36.30 -0.54
N GLY A 98 -21.73 35.73 -1.26
CA GLY A 98 -20.44 35.30 -0.74
C GLY A 98 -19.27 35.82 -1.58
N ALA A 99 -18.12 36.01 -0.94
CA ALA A 99 -16.85 36.25 -1.60
C ALA A 99 -15.75 35.52 -0.82
N TYR A 100 -14.77 34.95 -1.53
CA TYR A 100 -13.71 34.15 -0.94
C TYR A 100 -12.40 34.27 -1.73
N ILE A 101 -11.30 34.05 -1.03
CA ILE A 101 -9.96 33.91 -1.59
C ILE A 101 -9.38 32.57 -1.13
N PHE A 102 -8.72 31.85 -2.03
CA PHE A 102 -7.91 30.67 -1.70
C PHE A 102 -6.47 30.87 -2.16
N ARG A 103 -5.52 30.34 -1.39
CA ARG A 103 -4.20 29.95 -1.89
C ARG A 103 -4.23 28.44 -2.12
N ASP A 104 -3.92 28.05 -3.34
CA ASP A 104 -3.90 26.69 -3.83
C ASP A 104 -2.45 26.33 -4.14
N ARG A 105 -2.05 25.09 -3.85
CA ARG A 105 -0.73 24.56 -4.21
C ARG A 105 -0.82 23.10 -4.61
N ARG A 106 -0.20 22.77 -5.75
CA ARG A 106 -0.16 21.45 -6.38
C ARG A 106 1.30 21.06 -6.60
N ASN A 107 1.69 19.87 -6.14
CA ASN A 107 2.98 19.27 -6.46
C ASN A 107 2.81 18.40 -7.72
N GLU A 108 3.49 18.75 -8.80
CA GLU A 108 3.48 17.99 -10.06
C GLU A 108 4.77 18.31 -10.84
N PHE A 109 5.38 17.31 -11.48
CA PHE A 109 6.65 17.45 -12.23
C PHE A 109 7.85 17.92 -11.39
N ASP A 110 7.94 17.49 -10.13
CA ASP A 110 8.96 17.93 -9.15
C ASP A 110 8.97 19.47 -8.94
N HIS A 111 7.77 20.07 -9.00
CA HIS A 111 7.59 21.49 -8.81
C HIS A 111 6.28 21.79 -8.07
N TYR A 112 6.33 22.84 -7.24
CA TYR A 112 5.16 23.34 -6.51
C TYR A 112 4.49 24.45 -7.30
N TRP A 113 3.50 24.09 -8.10
CA TRP A 113 2.60 25.05 -8.73
C TRP A 113 1.78 25.75 -7.65
N ASP A 114 1.73 27.07 -7.71
CA ASP A 114 1.09 27.93 -6.72
C ASP A 114 0.07 28.84 -7.42
N MET A 115 -1.12 28.99 -6.84
CA MET A 115 -2.22 29.73 -7.47
C MET A 115 -3.07 30.49 -6.44
N TRP A 116 -3.54 31.67 -6.81
CA TRP A 116 -4.55 32.42 -6.07
C TRP A 116 -5.91 32.30 -6.75
N THR A 117 -6.91 31.77 -6.05
CA THR A 117 -8.30 31.78 -6.52
C THR A 117 -9.08 32.91 -5.85
N LEU A 118 -9.75 33.75 -6.65
CA LEU A 118 -10.71 34.77 -6.20
C LEU A 118 -12.11 34.40 -6.67
N GLY A 119 -13.03 34.12 -5.75
CA GLY A 119 -14.39 33.69 -6.07
C GLY A 119 -15.48 34.54 -5.45
N GLY A 120 -16.62 34.59 -6.13
CA GLY A 120 -17.83 35.28 -5.70
C GLY A 120 -19.08 34.48 -6.05
N GLU A 121 -20.07 34.49 -5.16
CA GLU A 121 -21.31 33.73 -5.31
C GLU A 121 -22.55 34.53 -4.90
N ILE A 122 -23.67 34.24 -5.58
CA ILE A 122 -25.01 34.64 -5.18
C ILE A 122 -25.88 33.39 -5.14
N LEU A 123 -26.30 33.02 -3.94
CA LEU A 123 -27.08 31.81 -3.66
C LEU A 123 -28.47 32.18 -3.17
N THR A 124 -29.46 31.36 -3.51
CA THR A 124 -30.85 31.51 -3.07
C THR A 124 -31.41 30.17 -2.59
N ASP A 125 -32.70 30.11 -2.29
CA ASP A 125 -33.39 28.85 -1.93
C ASP A 125 -33.51 27.86 -3.10
N GLN A 126 -33.34 28.32 -4.36
CA GLN A 126 -33.44 27.46 -5.55
C GLN A 126 -32.38 27.69 -6.63
N TRP A 127 -31.67 28.81 -6.64
CA TRP A 127 -30.72 29.20 -7.70
C TRP A 127 -29.35 29.52 -7.15
N ASP A 128 -28.33 29.12 -7.92
CA ASP A 128 -26.92 29.33 -7.65
C ASP A 128 -26.29 30.08 -8.82
N PHE A 129 -25.50 31.10 -8.51
CA PHE A 129 -24.63 31.79 -9.46
C PHE A 129 -23.23 31.94 -8.83
N ARG A 130 -22.18 31.51 -9.53
CA ARG A 130 -20.79 31.58 -9.05
C ARG A 130 -19.86 32.01 -10.18
N LEU A 131 -18.81 32.74 -9.80
CA LEU A 131 -17.76 33.21 -10.69
C LEU A 131 -16.43 33.07 -9.94
N ASN A 132 -15.48 32.34 -10.51
CA ASN A 132 -14.14 32.18 -9.97
C ASN A 132 -13.09 32.67 -10.98
N ALA A 133 -12.07 33.36 -10.50
CA ALA A 133 -10.88 33.72 -11.25
C ALA A 133 -9.66 33.04 -10.61
N TYR A 134 -8.82 32.46 -11.44
CA TYR A 134 -7.63 31.70 -11.10
C TYR A 134 -6.42 32.50 -11.58
N ILE A 135 -5.47 32.76 -10.68
CA ILE A 135 -4.30 33.60 -10.94
C ILE A 135 -3.05 32.79 -10.59
N SER A 136 -2.24 32.40 -11.56
CA SER A 136 -1.01 31.65 -11.32
C SER A 136 0.12 32.52 -10.76
N ASP A 137 1.03 31.91 -10.02
CA ASP A 137 2.38 32.44 -9.88
C ASP A 137 3.23 31.87 -11.05
N ASP A 138 3.73 32.74 -11.94
CA ASP A 138 4.28 32.37 -13.27
C ASP A 138 5.65 31.67 -13.25
N ASP A 139 5.71 30.41 -12.82
CA ASP A 139 6.89 29.54 -12.95
C ASP A 139 6.83 28.65 -14.22
N GLU A 140 8.00 28.23 -14.72
CA GLU A 140 8.11 27.30 -15.87
C GLU A 140 9.07 26.14 -15.58
N VAL A 141 8.65 24.91 -15.92
CA VAL A 141 9.37 23.67 -15.59
C VAL A 141 9.63 22.88 -16.85
N LEU A 142 10.86 22.36 -17.02
CA LEU A 142 11.25 21.61 -18.22
C LEU A 142 10.47 20.29 -18.31
N ALA A 143 9.82 20.02 -19.45
CA ALA A 143 8.97 18.85 -19.62
C ALA A 143 9.80 17.56 -19.80
N PRO A 144 9.51 16.45 -19.08
CA PRO A 144 10.22 15.19 -19.23
C PRO A 144 10.24 14.71 -20.70
N GLY A 145 11.43 14.32 -21.18
CA GLY A 145 11.66 13.95 -22.57
C GLY A 145 12.00 15.12 -23.52
N SER A 146 12.12 16.35 -23.03
CA SER A 146 12.72 17.44 -23.82
C SER A 146 14.22 17.17 -24.04
N THR A 147 14.60 16.83 -25.27
CA THR A 147 16.02 16.73 -25.64
C THR A 147 16.67 18.09 -25.71
N VAL A 148 17.42 18.46 -24.66
CA VAL A 148 18.47 19.49 -24.77
C VAL A 148 19.45 19.00 -25.83
N GLY A 149 19.60 19.77 -26.92
CA GLY A 149 20.59 19.48 -27.95
C GLY A 149 20.09 18.63 -29.13
N GLY A 150 19.18 19.18 -29.94
CA GLY A 150 19.16 18.92 -31.38
C GLY A 150 20.38 19.54 -32.10
N GLY A 151 21.56 19.36 -31.52
CA GLY A 151 22.76 20.17 -31.77
C GLY A 151 23.77 19.48 -32.67
N GLY A 152 23.95 20.02 -33.88
CA GLY A 152 25.05 19.63 -34.75
C GLY A 152 26.40 20.07 -34.18
N LEU A 153 27.37 19.15 -34.21
CA LEU A 153 28.78 19.41 -33.94
C LEU A 153 29.53 19.50 -35.28
N ASP A 154 29.83 20.72 -35.71
CA ASP A 154 30.57 20.98 -36.96
C ASP A 154 32.01 21.44 -36.67
N VAL A 155 32.90 21.28 -37.65
CA VAL A 155 34.27 21.81 -37.61
C VAL A 155 34.49 22.73 -38.80
N ASN A 156 34.92 23.96 -38.56
CA ASN A 156 35.09 24.96 -39.62
C ASN A 156 36.47 24.89 -40.31
N ASP A 157 36.66 25.71 -41.34
CA ASP A 157 37.91 25.81 -42.12
C ASP A 157 39.16 26.16 -41.27
N ASN A 158 38.98 26.67 -40.04
CA ASN A 158 40.05 27.00 -39.08
C ASN A 158 40.31 25.89 -38.04
N GLN A 159 39.63 24.74 -38.13
CA GLN A 159 39.63 23.65 -37.14
C GLN A 159 38.97 23.99 -35.78
N GLU A 160 38.04 24.95 -35.75
CA GLU A 160 37.29 25.33 -34.54
C GLU A 160 35.97 24.55 -34.46
N LEU A 161 35.54 24.20 -33.24
CA LEU A 161 34.36 23.39 -32.96
C LEU A 161 33.11 24.29 -32.91
N ILE A 162 32.06 23.97 -33.67
CA ILE A 162 30.80 24.73 -33.71
C ILE A 162 29.68 23.87 -33.12
N LEU A 163 28.95 24.45 -32.17
CA LEU A 163 27.76 23.85 -31.58
C LEU A 163 26.50 24.59 -32.05
N THR A 164 25.56 23.83 -32.60
CA THR A 164 24.15 24.26 -32.75
C THR A 164 23.34 23.71 -31.57
N LEU A 165 22.15 24.24 -31.26
CA LEU A 165 21.27 23.76 -30.19
C LEU A 165 19.82 23.59 -30.69
N GLY A 166 19.03 22.76 -29.98
CA GLY A 166 17.64 22.43 -30.36
C GLY A 166 16.58 23.05 -29.43
N ASN A 167 15.30 22.86 -29.78
CA ASN A 167 14.15 23.44 -29.07
C ASN A 167 13.88 22.81 -27.70
N GLU A 168 13.34 23.60 -26.77
CA GLU A 168 13.01 23.21 -25.40
C GLU A 168 11.48 23.21 -25.18
N LEU A 169 11.00 22.32 -24.31
CA LEU A 169 9.58 22.12 -23.99
C LEU A 169 9.38 22.34 -22.49
N TYR A 170 8.35 23.09 -22.11
CA TYR A 170 8.09 23.44 -20.71
C TYR A 170 6.63 23.16 -20.32
N TYR A 171 6.37 23.07 -19.03
CA TYR A 171 5.04 23.17 -18.41
C TYR A 171 4.91 24.52 -17.68
N LYS A 172 3.69 25.06 -17.64
CA LYS A 172 3.34 26.31 -16.94
C LYS A 172 1.93 26.19 -16.34
N SER A 173 1.74 26.67 -15.10
CA SER A 173 0.40 26.92 -14.55
C SER A 173 -0.36 27.95 -15.38
N MET A 174 -1.69 27.91 -15.39
CA MET A 174 -2.52 28.71 -16.28
C MET A 174 -3.52 29.61 -15.53
N ASP A 175 -3.45 30.91 -15.81
CA ASP A 175 -4.50 31.90 -15.48
C ASP A 175 -5.86 31.47 -16.04
N GLY A 176 -6.95 31.70 -15.29
CA GLY A 176 -8.26 31.17 -15.66
C GLY A 176 -9.49 31.87 -15.10
N LEU A 177 -10.65 31.50 -15.64
CA LEU A 177 -11.96 31.95 -15.21
C LEU A 177 -13.00 30.82 -15.36
N ASP A 178 -13.82 30.59 -14.34
CA ASP A 178 -15.05 29.80 -14.45
C ASP A 178 -16.31 30.59 -14.09
N LEU A 179 -17.44 30.15 -14.65
CA LEU A 179 -18.77 30.70 -14.41
C LEU A 179 -19.75 29.53 -14.26
N GLU A 180 -20.41 29.41 -13.11
CA GLU A 180 -21.43 28.40 -12.84
C GLU A 180 -22.81 29.03 -12.60
N PHE A 181 -23.83 28.44 -13.22
CA PHE A 181 -25.24 28.77 -12.99
C PHE A 181 -26.06 27.49 -12.86
N GLY A 182 -26.91 27.38 -11.84
CA GLY A 182 -27.73 26.19 -11.64
C GLY A 182 -28.97 26.41 -10.80
N ARG A 183 -29.83 25.38 -10.78
CA ARG A 183 -31.07 25.34 -10.02
C ARG A 183 -31.17 24.07 -9.19
N ARG A 184 -31.56 24.18 -7.92
CA ARG A 184 -32.02 23.08 -7.07
C ARG A 184 -33.55 23.12 -6.93
N PHE A 185 -34.18 21.99 -7.18
CA PHE A 185 -35.63 21.79 -7.05
C PHE A 185 -35.95 21.41 -5.61
N THR A 186 -36.67 22.30 -4.91
CA THR A 186 -36.96 22.18 -3.48
C THR A 186 -38.44 21.94 -3.18
N GLU A 187 -39.29 21.82 -4.21
CA GLU A 187 -40.70 21.50 -4.05
C GLU A 187 -40.92 20.07 -3.49
N THR A 188 -41.89 19.91 -2.59
CA THR A 188 -41.90 18.81 -1.59
C THR A 188 -42.50 17.48 -2.06
N ASP A 189 -43.41 17.47 -3.04
CA ASP A 189 -44.15 16.28 -3.49
C ASP A 189 -43.67 15.70 -4.84
N SER A 190 -42.35 15.61 -5.05
CA SER A 190 -41.79 15.13 -6.33
C SER A 190 -40.57 14.23 -6.17
N ILE A 191 -40.40 13.29 -7.11
CA ILE A 191 -39.15 12.54 -7.28
C ILE A 191 -37.94 13.45 -7.53
N PHE A 192 -38.18 14.68 -8.02
CA PHE A 192 -37.17 15.71 -8.24
C PHE A 192 -36.84 16.55 -7.00
N ARG A 193 -37.48 16.32 -5.84
CA ARG A 193 -37.12 16.96 -4.56
C ARG A 193 -35.62 16.78 -4.28
N ASN A 194 -34.95 17.88 -3.95
CA ASN A 194 -33.53 18.00 -3.68
C ASN A 194 -32.60 17.67 -4.86
N VAL A 195 -33.10 17.61 -6.10
CA VAL A 195 -32.25 17.49 -7.30
C VAL A 195 -31.71 18.86 -7.69
N GLY A 196 -30.41 18.96 -7.91
CA GLY A 196 -29.71 20.12 -8.48
C GLY A 196 -29.29 19.86 -9.93
N VAL A 197 -29.37 20.90 -10.78
CA VAL A 197 -28.89 20.90 -12.17
C VAL A 197 -28.08 22.17 -12.41
N TYR A 198 -26.82 22.02 -12.79
CA TYR A 198 -25.83 23.08 -12.89
C TYR A 198 -25.14 23.04 -14.25
N GLY A 199 -24.92 24.21 -14.85
CA GLY A 199 -24.06 24.40 -16.02
C GLY A 199 -22.87 25.29 -15.66
N ARG A 200 -21.66 24.87 -16.01
CA ARG A 200 -20.42 25.64 -15.84
C ARG A 200 -19.75 25.87 -17.19
N LEU A 201 -19.17 27.05 -17.39
CA LEU A 201 -18.29 27.40 -18.50
C LEU A 201 -16.94 27.79 -17.92
N PHE A 202 -15.84 27.36 -18.53
CA PHE A 202 -14.48 27.68 -18.05
C PHE A 202 -13.52 27.97 -19.20
N ARG A 203 -12.49 28.77 -18.90
CA ARG A 203 -11.38 29.08 -19.80
C ARG A 203 -10.09 29.30 -19.00
N PHE A 204 -9.02 28.66 -19.43
CA PHE A 204 -7.66 28.82 -18.89
C PHE A 204 -6.70 29.14 -20.04
N SER A 205 -5.74 30.03 -19.83
CA SER A 205 -4.78 30.44 -20.87
C SER A 205 -3.48 30.95 -20.27
N GLU A 206 -2.35 30.46 -20.78
CA GLU A 206 -1.02 31.01 -20.51
C GLU A 206 -0.23 31.24 -21.82
N SER A 207 0.76 32.12 -21.79
CA SER A 207 1.72 32.33 -22.88
C SER A 207 2.34 31.01 -23.37
N ASP A 208 2.53 30.92 -24.69
CA ASP A 208 3.13 29.78 -25.40
C ASP A 208 2.44 28.40 -25.21
N THR A 209 1.33 28.34 -24.47
CA THR A 209 0.48 27.14 -24.28
C THR A 209 -0.81 27.18 -25.12
N PRO A 210 -1.41 26.03 -25.47
CA PRO A 210 -2.77 25.98 -26.01
C PRO A 210 -3.81 26.42 -24.96
N THR A 211 -4.62 27.44 -25.26
CA THR A 211 -5.75 27.86 -24.42
C THR A 211 -6.78 26.72 -24.24
N ILE A 212 -7.13 26.41 -23.01
CA ILE A 212 -8.19 25.47 -22.65
C ILE A 212 -9.51 26.24 -22.51
N THR A 213 -10.60 25.74 -23.09
CA THR A 213 -11.94 26.31 -22.98
C THR A 213 -12.98 25.20 -23.09
N GLY A 214 -13.88 25.14 -22.13
CA GLY A 214 -14.83 24.04 -22.02
C GLY A 214 -16.14 24.39 -21.32
N ARG A 215 -16.98 23.37 -21.25
CA ARG A 215 -18.31 23.40 -20.64
C ARG A 215 -18.55 22.14 -19.82
N GLN A 216 -19.38 22.26 -18.80
CA GLN A 216 -19.70 21.18 -17.91
C GLN A 216 -21.17 21.25 -17.49
N ILE A 217 -21.82 20.09 -17.36
CA ILE A 217 -23.15 19.94 -16.79
C ILE A 217 -23.06 18.98 -15.61
N ARG A 218 -23.57 19.37 -14.45
CA ARG A 218 -23.65 18.53 -13.24
C ARG A 218 -25.09 18.37 -12.81
N ILE A 219 -25.50 17.14 -12.51
CA ILE A 219 -26.79 16.81 -11.91
C ILE A 219 -26.51 16.03 -10.63
N ASP A 220 -27.01 16.49 -9.49
CA ASP A 220 -26.89 15.78 -8.21
C ASP A 220 -28.25 15.66 -7.51
N LYS A 221 -28.48 14.57 -6.80
CA LYS A 221 -29.57 14.43 -5.83
C LYS A 221 -29.00 14.41 -4.43
N GLN A 222 -29.63 15.18 -3.56
CA GLN A 222 -29.19 15.36 -2.18
C GLN A 222 -30.12 14.67 -1.17
N PHE A 223 -29.52 13.96 -0.22
CA PHE A 223 -30.16 13.12 0.80
C PHE A 223 -29.70 13.52 2.21
N GLY A 224 -30.51 13.23 3.23
CA GLY A 224 -30.25 13.68 4.59
C GLY A 224 -30.65 15.13 4.82
N ASP A 225 -30.09 15.74 5.88
CA ASP A 225 -30.49 17.07 6.34
C ASP A 225 -29.30 18.04 6.26
N VAL A 226 -29.48 19.16 5.56
CA VAL A 226 -28.47 20.21 5.38
C VAL A 226 -27.90 20.81 6.68
N ASN A 227 -28.63 20.77 7.80
CA ASN A 227 -28.18 21.22 9.12
C ASN A 227 -27.54 20.09 9.95
N LYS A 228 -27.79 18.82 9.58
CA LYS A 228 -27.10 17.62 10.09
C LYS A 228 -26.19 17.05 8.99
N THR A 229 -25.93 15.75 8.97
CA THR A 229 -25.20 15.09 7.89
C THR A 229 -26.02 15.08 6.59
N ASN A 230 -25.36 15.46 5.50
CA ASN A 230 -25.97 15.68 4.20
C ASN A 230 -25.14 15.02 3.10
N TRP A 231 -25.78 14.23 2.23
CA TRP A 231 -25.16 13.44 1.17
C TRP A 231 -25.59 13.95 -0.20
N LYS A 232 -24.73 13.87 -1.22
CA LYS A 232 -25.05 14.13 -2.63
C LYS A 232 -24.55 12.96 -3.46
N LEU A 233 -25.39 12.45 -4.36
CA LEU A 233 -25.01 11.50 -5.41
C LEU A 233 -25.43 12.07 -6.76
N GLY A 234 -24.57 12.00 -7.76
CA GLY A 234 -24.78 12.70 -9.03
C GLY A 234 -23.95 12.18 -10.18
N ALA A 235 -24.09 12.85 -11.32
CA ALA A 235 -23.30 12.65 -12.51
C ALA A 235 -22.90 14.01 -13.10
N MET A 236 -21.74 14.04 -13.72
CA MET A 236 -21.13 15.19 -14.34
C MET A 236 -20.73 14.83 -15.78
N TRP A 237 -20.97 15.73 -16.71
CA TRP A 237 -20.44 15.68 -18.07
C TRP A 237 -19.58 16.90 -18.30
N ARG A 238 -18.36 16.72 -18.83
CA ARG A 238 -17.39 17.77 -19.17
C ARG A 238 -16.95 17.59 -20.61
N ASP A 239 -16.79 18.70 -21.32
CA ASP A 239 -16.43 18.75 -22.74
C ASP A 239 -15.57 20.00 -22.98
N ASP A 240 -14.29 19.79 -23.33
CA ASP A 240 -13.33 20.85 -23.62
C ASP A 240 -12.44 20.53 -24.83
N ASN A 241 -11.72 21.54 -25.31
CA ASN A 241 -10.97 21.49 -26.56
C ASN A 241 -9.60 20.78 -26.47
N VAL A 242 -9.23 20.18 -25.34
CA VAL A 242 -7.94 19.53 -25.12
C VAL A 242 -8.07 18.10 -24.58
N ARG A 243 -9.06 17.83 -23.72
CA ARG A 243 -9.24 16.54 -23.00
C ARG A 243 -10.43 15.72 -23.48
N ASP A 244 -11.05 16.11 -24.60
CA ASP A 244 -12.28 15.54 -25.15
C ASP A 244 -13.46 15.53 -24.15
N SER A 245 -14.53 14.78 -24.46
CA SER A 245 -15.80 14.76 -23.70
C SER A 245 -15.90 13.54 -22.79
N LYS A 246 -15.99 13.75 -21.47
CA LYS A 246 -16.06 12.70 -20.43
C LYS A 246 -17.35 12.77 -19.59
N VAL A 247 -17.82 11.62 -19.09
CA VAL A 247 -18.95 11.49 -18.15
C VAL A 247 -18.47 10.77 -16.91
N GLU A 248 -18.75 11.32 -15.74
CA GLU A 248 -18.18 10.91 -14.45
C GLU A 248 -19.30 10.89 -13.39
N ALA A 249 -19.36 9.85 -12.54
CA ALA A 249 -20.24 9.86 -11.38
C ALA A 249 -19.60 10.69 -10.25
N THR A 250 -20.41 11.30 -9.40
CA THR A 250 -19.94 12.16 -8.31
C THR A 250 -20.65 11.83 -7.01
N PHE A 251 -19.92 11.75 -5.91
CA PHE A 251 -20.49 11.65 -4.56
C PHE A 251 -19.94 12.77 -3.66
N ALA A 252 -20.69 13.14 -2.63
CA ALA A 252 -20.19 13.96 -1.54
C ALA A 252 -20.96 13.68 -0.24
N VAL A 253 -20.29 13.82 0.89
CA VAL A 253 -20.89 13.84 2.24
C VAL A 253 -20.38 15.04 3.01
N SER A 254 -21.25 15.68 3.76
CA SER A 254 -20.95 16.86 4.56
C SER A 254 -21.48 16.66 5.98
N ILE A 255 -20.57 16.52 6.93
CA ILE A 255 -20.82 16.15 8.33
C ILE A 255 -20.55 17.38 9.22
N PRO A 256 -21.54 17.92 9.92
CA PRO A 256 -21.34 19.02 10.87
C PRO A 256 -20.77 18.50 12.20
N PHE A 257 -19.92 19.30 12.82
CA PHE A 257 -19.37 19.05 14.15
C PHE A 257 -19.33 20.33 15.00
N GLY A 258 -19.42 20.15 16.31
CA GLY A 258 -19.66 21.24 17.26
C GLY A 258 -21.16 21.57 17.43
N ARG A 259 -21.46 22.60 18.21
CA ARG A 259 -22.85 23.03 18.46
C ARG A 259 -23.36 23.91 17.31
N SER A 260 -24.67 23.90 17.10
CA SER A 260 -25.33 24.71 16.08
C SER A 260 -26.72 25.09 16.56
N THR A 261 -26.96 26.38 16.78
CA THR A 261 -28.29 26.90 17.14
C THR A 261 -29.32 26.68 16.03
N ALA A 262 -28.87 26.45 14.79
CA ALA A 262 -29.73 26.13 13.64
C ALA A 262 -30.13 24.64 13.55
N ALA A 263 -29.57 23.76 14.39
CA ALA A 263 -29.86 22.32 14.38
C ALA A 263 -30.95 21.89 15.39
N GLU A 264 -31.33 22.76 16.34
CA GLU A 264 -32.22 22.44 17.47
C GLU A 264 -33.72 22.37 17.12
N VAL A 265 -34.12 22.55 15.85
CA VAL A 265 -35.53 22.53 15.42
C VAL A 265 -35.72 21.63 14.21
N GLU A 266 -36.15 20.38 14.44
CA GLU A 266 -36.64 19.52 13.38
C GLU A 266 -37.95 20.06 12.82
N LYS A 267 -38.00 20.26 11.50
CA LYS A 267 -39.20 20.64 10.75
C LYS A 267 -39.31 19.74 9.53
N GLU A 268 -40.46 19.11 9.37
CA GLU A 268 -40.79 18.24 8.23
C GLU A 268 -40.78 19.04 6.90
N ASP A 269 -41.28 20.28 6.95
CA ASP A 269 -41.18 21.30 5.91
C ASP A 269 -40.18 22.40 6.30
N LYS A 270 -39.04 22.47 5.62
CA LYS A 270 -38.07 23.56 5.79
C LYS A 270 -38.55 24.82 5.07
N THR A 271 -38.54 25.96 5.77
CA THR A 271 -38.82 27.24 5.13
C THR A 271 -37.65 27.67 4.23
N LYS A 272 -37.89 28.59 3.30
CA LYS A 272 -36.83 29.17 2.46
C LYS A 272 -35.70 29.82 3.29
N ALA A 273 -36.01 30.33 4.48
CA ALA A 273 -35.03 30.84 5.43
C ALA A 273 -34.19 29.71 6.05
N ASP A 274 -34.81 28.59 6.45
CA ASP A 274 -34.11 27.41 6.97
C ASP A 274 -33.17 26.80 5.90
N ILE A 275 -33.58 26.81 4.63
CA ILE A 275 -32.73 26.40 3.49
C ILE A 275 -31.53 27.34 3.39
N LEU A 276 -31.78 28.65 3.28
CA LEU A 276 -30.72 29.67 3.11
C LEU A 276 -29.73 29.69 4.28
N GLU A 277 -30.21 29.43 5.50
CA GLU A 277 -29.37 29.29 6.69
C GLU A 277 -28.35 28.17 6.54
N ALA A 278 -28.78 27.00 6.07
CA ALA A 278 -27.89 25.87 5.85
C ALA A 278 -26.84 26.16 4.76
N ARG A 279 -27.20 26.96 3.75
CA ARG A 279 -26.27 27.38 2.69
C ARG A 279 -25.15 28.28 3.19
N MET A 280 -25.26 28.85 4.39
CA MET A 280 -24.18 29.63 5.01
C MET A 280 -22.91 28.78 5.21
N THR A 281 -23.03 27.47 5.42
CA THR A 281 -21.90 26.54 5.65
C THR A 281 -21.69 25.50 4.54
N GLU A 282 -22.37 25.61 3.40
CA GLU A 282 -22.03 24.84 2.17
C GLU A 282 -20.61 25.20 1.70
N GLN A 283 -19.75 24.23 1.37
CA GLN A 283 -18.45 24.56 0.78
C GLN A 283 -18.62 25.33 -0.55
N PRO A 284 -17.85 26.42 -0.78
CA PRO A 284 -17.73 27.07 -2.09
C PRO A 284 -17.42 26.09 -3.22
N GLU A 285 -18.16 26.22 -4.32
CA GLU A 285 -17.94 25.45 -5.55
C GLU A 285 -17.07 26.26 -6.51
N ARG A 286 -15.90 25.69 -6.80
CA ARG A 286 -14.90 26.19 -7.73
C ARG A 286 -14.26 25.02 -8.46
N ASP A 287 -13.35 25.28 -9.38
CA ASP A 287 -12.32 24.33 -9.77
C ASP A 287 -11.26 24.26 -8.65
N LEU A 288 -10.70 23.08 -8.47
CA LEU A 288 -9.84 22.75 -7.34
C LEU A 288 -8.42 22.39 -7.75
N ASP A 289 -8.26 21.93 -8.99
CA ASP A 289 -6.98 21.57 -9.58
C ASP A 289 -6.29 22.81 -10.17
N ILE A 290 -5.00 23.02 -9.87
CA ILE A 290 -4.17 23.97 -10.64
C ILE A 290 -3.98 23.42 -12.06
N VAL A 291 -4.57 24.12 -13.04
CA VAL A 291 -4.47 23.77 -14.46
C VAL A 291 -3.06 24.10 -14.97
N VAL A 292 -2.36 23.08 -15.48
CA VAL A 292 -1.01 23.19 -16.06
C VAL A 292 -1.06 22.88 -17.55
N GLY A 293 -0.46 23.76 -18.36
CA GLY A 293 -0.38 23.67 -19.82
C GLY A 293 1.05 23.44 -20.32
N LYS A 294 1.19 22.85 -21.51
CA LYS A 294 2.49 22.59 -22.15
C LYS A 294 2.85 23.70 -23.14
N ALA A 295 4.03 24.30 -22.97
CA ALA A 295 4.60 25.35 -23.80
C ALA A 295 5.77 24.84 -24.67
N VAL A 296 6.01 25.50 -25.80
CA VAL A 296 7.09 25.19 -26.75
C VAL A 296 7.88 26.46 -27.06
N VAL A 297 9.19 26.49 -26.78
CA VAL A 297 10.05 27.66 -27.04
C VAL A 297 10.95 27.39 -28.25
N GLU A 298 10.71 28.11 -29.35
CA GLU A 298 11.61 28.13 -30.52
C GLU A 298 12.77 29.11 -30.28
N ASN A 299 13.85 28.63 -29.66
CA ASN A 299 15.07 29.41 -29.40
C ASN A 299 15.89 29.66 -30.68
N GLY A 300 15.44 30.62 -31.50
CA GLY A 300 16.12 31.06 -32.71
C GLY A 300 17.38 31.91 -32.44
N MET A 301 18.50 31.28 -32.08
CA MET A 301 19.83 31.93 -32.01
C MET A 301 20.91 31.17 -32.79
N ALA A 302 21.90 31.92 -33.29
CA ALA A 302 22.97 31.37 -34.14
C ALA A 302 24.04 30.64 -33.31
N GLY A 303 24.57 29.54 -33.85
CA GLY A 303 25.53 28.66 -33.16
C GLY A 303 26.81 29.35 -32.70
N GLU A 304 27.36 28.86 -31.59
CA GLU A 304 28.57 29.39 -30.95
C GLU A 304 29.81 28.61 -31.41
N VAL A 305 30.92 29.34 -31.62
CA VAL A 305 32.21 28.76 -32.02
C VAL A 305 33.11 28.67 -30.80
N ILE A 306 33.44 27.45 -30.38
CA ILE A 306 34.33 27.18 -29.24
C ILE A 306 35.72 26.82 -29.76
N VAL A 307 36.70 27.66 -29.42
CA VAL A 307 38.12 27.40 -29.70
C VAL A 307 38.72 26.62 -28.54
N VAL A 308 39.18 25.39 -28.80
CA VAL A 308 39.82 24.53 -27.79
C VAL A 308 41.32 24.44 -28.06
N GLU A 309 42.13 24.89 -27.10
CA GLU A 309 43.60 24.86 -27.18
C GLU A 309 44.17 23.48 -26.76
N ASN A 310 45.25 23.05 -27.42
CA ASN A 310 45.96 21.82 -27.07
C ASN A 310 46.60 21.96 -25.67
N PRO A 311 46.28 21.09 -24.70
CA PRO A 311 46.71 21.26 -23.31
C PRO A 311 48.22 21.05 -23.10
N VAL A 312 48.89 20.37 -24.04
CA VAL A 312 50.34 20.10 -24.02
C VAL A 312 51.09 21.18 -24.82
N LEU A 313 50.60 21.49 -26.01
CA LEU A 313 51.20 22.43 -26.96
C LEU A 313 50.54 23.81 -26.89
N LYS A 314 50.82 24.50 -25.78
CA LYS A 314 50.24 25.80 -25.39
C LYS A 314 50.21 26.81 -26.55
N GLY A 315 48.99 27.17 -26.98
CA GLY A 315 48.73 28.14 -28.05
C GLY A 315 48.60 27.56 -29.46
N GLU A 316 48.68 26.24 -29.64
CA GLU A 316 48.17 25.55 -30.84
C GLU A 316 46.73 25.05 -30.58
N SER A 317 45.82 25.20 -31.55
CA SER A 317 44.48 24.60 -31.47
C SER A 317 44.56 23.07 -31.48
N ILE A 318 43.60 22.38 -30.86
CA ILE A 318 43.50 20.91 -30.97
C ILE A 318 43.21 20.54 -32.44
N ARG A 319 44.05 19.65 -33.01
CA ARG A 319 43.88 19.18 -34.39
C ARG A 319 43.19 17.82 -34.39
N VAL A 320 42.14 17.67 -35.20
CA VAL A 320 41.38 16.43 -35.35
C VAL A 320 41.81 15.71 -36.64
N TRP A 321 42.33 14.50 -36.50
CA TRP A 321 42.72 13.61 -37.60
C TRP A 321 41.62 12.57 -37.85
N TYR A 322 41.40 12.16 -39.11
CA TYR A 322 40.52 11.03 -39.48
C TYR A 322 41.28 10.01 -40.34
N VAL A 323 41.00 8.71 -40.17
CA VAL A 323 41.57 7.60 -40.97
C VAL A 323 40.47 6.69 -41.49
N THR A 324 40.59 6.24 -42.74
CA THR A 324 39.56 5.51 -43.51
C THR A 324 40.22 4.49 -44.45
N GLY A 325 39.51 3.45 -44.91
CA GLY A 325 39.71 2.77 -46.21
C GLY A 325 38.50 3.10 -47.11
N ASP A 326 38.55 3.20 -48.44
CA ASP A 326 39.40 2.53 -49.44
C ASP A 326 39.96 3.50 -50.49
N GLY A 327 40.88 3.05 -51.35
CA GLY A 327 41.58 3.93 -52.29
C GLY A 327 40.98 3.96 -53.70
N GLU A 328 40.29 5.05 -54.07
CA GLU A 328 40.30 5.67 -55.41
C GLU A 328 39.51 7.01 -55.48
N TYR A 329 40.16 8.09 -55.95
CA TYR A 329 39.63 9.43 -56.33
C TYR A 329 39.20 10.47 -55.24
N PHE A 330 39.11 11.74 -55.68
CA PHE A 330 39.19 12.99 -54.89
C PHE A 330 37.86 13.77 -54.77
N ALA A 331 37.70 14.61 -53.74
CA ALA A 331 36.73 15.72 -53.71
C ALA A 331 37.13 16.86 -52.75
N SER A 332 36.61 18.08 -52.96
CA SER A 332 36.86 19.29 -52.17
C SER A 332 35.59 20.15 -52.05
N GLY A 333 35.14 20.48 -50.83
CA GLY A 333 33.90 21.24 -50.57
C GLY A 333 34.09 22.75 -50.40
N SER A 334 32.99 23.48 -50.17
CA SER A 334 33.02 24.94 -49.99
C SER A 334 31.85 25.46 -49.11
N LYS A 335 31.86 26.76 -48.80
CA LYS A 335 30.88 27.42 -47.91
C LYS A 335 29.39 27.13 -48.20
N ASP A 336 29.02 26.93 -49.46
CA ASP A 336 27.62 26.69 -49.87
C ASP A 336 27.28 25.19 -50.03
N ASP A 337 28.26 24.30 -49.88
CA ASP A 337 28.12 22.83 -49.92
C ASP A 337 29.21 22.20 -49.00
N PRO A 338 28.99 22.19 -47.68
CA PRO A 338 29.97 21.72 -46.70
C PRO A 338 30.18 20.20 -46.80
N ILE A 339 31.41 19.77 -46.53
CA ILE A 339 31.87 18.40 -46.81
C ILE A 339 31.09 17.38 -45.98
N ARG A 340 30.33 16.49 -46.64
CA ARG A 340 29.99 15.18 -46.05
C ARG A 340 31.24 14.32 -46.01
N ILE A 341 31.74 14.08 -44.81
CA ILE A 341 33.04 13.43 -44.55
C ILE A 341 32.94 11.91 -44.79
N GLU A 342 33.59 11.44 -45.87
CA GLU A 342 33.76 9.99 -46.14
C GLU A 342 35.23 9.52 -46.29
N ARG A 343 36.23 10.41 -46.53
CA ARG A 343 37.67 10.11 -46.33
C ARG A 343 38.55 11.37 -46.19
N ILE A 344 39.70 11.24 -45.49
CA ILE A 344 40.76 12.25 -45.35
C ILE A 344 41.96 11.99 -46.27
N GLU A 345 42.63 13.08 -46.68
CA GLU A 345 44.00 13.10 -47.22
C GLU A 345 44.94 13.94 -46.32
N TYR A 346 46.24 13.60 -46.35
CA TYR A 346 47.27 14.13 -45.46
C TYR A 346 47.82 15.49 -45.93
N THR A 347 47.65 16.55 -45.14
CA THR A 347 48.28 17.88 -45.40
C THR A 347 48.85 18.53 -44.12
N GLY A 348 49.72 17.84 -43.39
CA GLY A 348 50.42 18.43 -42.25
C GLY A 348 51.46 17.51 -41.60
N ASP A 349 52.27 18.04 -40.70
CA ASP A 349 53.18 17.23 -39.86
C ASP A 349 52.38 16.23 -39.02
N ALA A 350 52.96 15.03 -38.81
CA ALA A 350 52.38 13.91 -38.07
C ALA A 350 51.72 14.32 -36.73
N PRO A 351 50.73 13.55 -36.24
CA PRO A 351 50.01 13.87 -35.00
C PRO A 351 50.97 14.02 -33.80
N LYS A 352 50.73 15.09 -33.05
CA LYS A 352 51.50 15.50 -31.87
C LYS A 352 50.74 15.11 -30.59
N GLU A 353 51.40 15.19 -29.45
CA GLU A 353 50.76 15.05 -28.12
C GLU A 353 49.59 16.03 -27.99
N GLY A 354 48.46 15.57 -27.45
CA GLY A 354 47.22 16.36 -27.32
C GLY A 354 46.35 16.53 -28.57
N ASP A 355 46.71 15.94 -29.73
CA ASP A 355 45.83 15.88 -30.92
C ASP A 355 44.75 14.76 -30.77
N ILE A 356 43.60 14.92 -31.43
CA ILE A 356 42.51 13.93 -31.48
C ILE A 356 42.59 13.11 -32.78
N ILE A 357 42.38 11.80 -32.72
CA ILE A 357 42.43 10.88 -33.86
C ILE A 357 41.11 10.09 -33.95
N VAL A 358 40.51 10.06 -35.14
CA VAL A 358 39.20 9.46 -35.41
C VAL A 358 39.34 8.42 -36.52
N LEU A 359 38.63 7.30 -36.42
CA LEU A 359 38.63 6.22 -37.41
C LEU A 359 37.22 6.07 -38.03
N SER A 360 37.10 6.14 -39.36
CA SER A 360 35.81 6.22 -40.07
C SER A 360 35.88 5.75 -41.53
N GLY A 361 36.05 4.44 -41.77
CA GLY A 361 35.85 3.88 -43.11
C GLY A 361 34.43 4.13 -43.65
N ALA A 362 34.27 4.38 -44.96
CA ALA A 362 32.96 4.67 -45.57
C ALA A 362 31.91 3.56 -45.35
N SER A 363 32.36 2.32 -45.18
CA SER A 363 31.52 1.14 -44.87
C SER A 363 31.40 0.84 -43.36
N GLY A 364 32.35 1.31 -42.54
CA GLY A 364 32.64 0.78 -41.19
C GLY A 364 33.87 -0.14 -41.14
N ASP A 365 34.50 -0.41 -42.30
CA ASP A 365 35.59 -1.37 -42.46
C ASP A 365 36.94 -0.62 -42.51
N ILE A 366 38.01 -1.20 -41.94
CA ILE A 366 39.38 -0.67 -42.10
C ILE A 366 40.31 -1.80 -42.53
N LEU A 367 40.77 -1.74 -43.78
CA LEU A 367 41.56 -2.79 -44.41
C LEU A 367 43.07 -2.55 -44.21
N LEU A 368 43.60 -3.04 -43.09
CA LEU A 368 45.03 -3.01 -42.78
C LEU A 368 45.78 -4.13 -43.52
N ASN A 369 46.39 -3.78 -44.66
CA ASN A 369 47.21 -4.70 -45.43
C ASN A 369 48.71 -4.50 -45.11
N SER A 370 49.48 -5.59 -44.98
CA SER A 370 50.89 -5.56 -44.52
C SER A 370 51.82 -4.73 -45.41
N GLY A 371 51.44 -4.47 -46.67
CA GLY A 371 52.16 -3.56 -47.56
C GLY A 371 52.12 -2.08 -47.15
N ASN A 372 51.09 -1.63 -46.44
CA ASN A 372 50.87 -0.20 -46.16
C ASN A 372 51.50 0.29 -44.84
N ILE A 373 51.78 -0.60 -43.88
CA ILE A 373 52.31 -0.23 -42.55
C ILE A 373 53.66 0.51 -42.66
N THR A 374 54.47 0.18 -43.67
CA THR A 374 55.73 0.88 -43.98
C THR A 374 55.58 2.37 -44.31
N THR A 375 54.37 2.86 -44.65
CA THR A 375 54.14 4.27 -45.00
C THR A 375 53.79 5.18 -43.83
N LEU A 376 53.62 4.64 -42.60
CA LEU A 376 53.46 5.45 -41.38
C LEU A 376 54.79 5.84 -40.72
N GLY A 377 55.93 5.41 -41.27
CA GLY A 377 57.26 5.84 -40.83
C GLY A 377 57.77 5.22 -39.52
N ILE A 378 57.08 4.22 -38.98
CA ILE A 378 57.47 3.45 -37.80
C ILE A 378 58.13 2.13 -38.27
N PRO A 379 59.43 1.89 -38.04
CA PRO A 379 60.11 0.68 -38.51
C PRO A 379 59.91 -0.52 -37.56
N ASP A 380 59.66 -1.69 -38.13
CA ASP A 380 59.87 -3.03 -37.55
C ASP A 380 59.20 -3.33 -36.18
N LEU A 381 57.95 -2.91 -35.97
CA LEU A 381 57.15 -3.36 -34.82
C LEU A 381 55.71 -3.70 -35.20
N ASP A 382 55.23 -4.82 -34.65
CA ASP A 382 53.88 -5.37 -34.85
C ASP A 382 52.78 -4.61 -34.06
N PHE A 383 52.89 -3.29 -33.85
CA PHE A 383 51.92 -2.55 -33.02
C PHE A 383 51.71 -1.07 -33.34
N ILE A 384 50.60 -0.52 -32.82
CA ILE A 384 50.28 0.92 -32.80
C ILE A 384 50.48 1.47 -31.39
N GLU A 385 51.28 2.52 -31.24
CA GLU A 385 51.58 3.19 -29.96
C GLU A 385 51.08 4.65 -30.00
N LEU A 386 50.26 5.05 -29.02
CA LEU A 386 49.80 6.44 -28.87
C LEU A 386 50.76 7.25 -27.98
N LYS A 387 50.90 8.55 -28.29
CA LYS A 387 51.68 9.50 -27.47
C LYS A 387 50.79 10.15 -26.41
N ASP A 388 51.39 10.60 -25.32
CA ASP A 388 50.69 11.21 -24.16
C ASP A 388 49.60 12.23 -24.58
N TYR A 389 48.47 12.17 -23.87
CA TYR A 389 47.31 13.06 -24.04
C TYR A 389 46.60 13.02 -25.41
N GLN A 390 46.96 12.10 -26.32
CA GLN A 390 46.18 11.84 -27.54
C GLN A 390 44.88 11.07 -27.25
N GLN A 391 43.86 11.31 -28.09
CA GLN A 391 42.55 10.66 -28.04
C GLN A 391 42.25 9.82 -29.29
N LEU A 392 41.56 8.68 -29.13
CA LEU A 392 41.13 7.80 -30.23
C LEU A 392 39.61 7.54 -30.22
N ILE A 393 38.94 7.74 -31.35
CA ILE A 393 37.47 7.68 -31.49
C ILE A 393 37.02 6.89 -32.74
N SER A 394 35.96 6.06 -32.64
CA SER A 394 35.32 5.36 -33.78
C SER A 394 33.85 5.76 -33.97
N LYS A 395 33.40 5.94 -35.22
CA LYS A 395 32.08 6.52 -35.55
C LYS A 395 30.87 5.56 -35.42
N ARG A 396 31.09 4.24 -35.27
CA ARG A 396 30.00 3.23 -35.26
C ARG A 396 30.04 2.20 -34.13
N GLY A 397 31.06 2.23 -33.26
CA GLY A 397 31.22 1.23 -32.20
C GLY A 397 31.54 -0.19 -32.66
N TYR A 398 31.87 -0.40 -33.94
CA TYR A 398 32.27 -1.69 -34.50
C TYR A 398 33.14 -1.57 -35.76
N ALA A 399 33.75 -2.67 -36.22
CA ALA A 399 34.64 -2.70 -37.39
C ALA A 399 34.54 -4.02 -38.18
N VAL A 400 34.87 -4.01 -39.48
CA VAL A 400 34.97 -5.24 -40.30
C VAL A 400 36.38 -5.36 -40.88
N VAL A 401 36.90 -6.59 -40.91
CA VAL A 401 38.24 -6.94 -41.42
C VAL A 401 38.10 -8.03 -42.49
N LYS A 402 38.82 -7.92 -43.61
CA LYS A 402 38.76 -8.88 -44.73
C LYS A 402 40.15 -9.46 -44.99
N THR A 403 40.26 -10.78 -45.07
CA THR A 403 41.54 -11.50 -45.24
C THR A 403 41.37 -12.80 -46.01
N GLU A 404 42.42 -13.26 -46.70
CA GLU A 404 42.39 -14.43 -47.58
C GLU A 404 42.88 -15.68 -46.83
N VAL A 405 42.04 -16.71 -46.74
CA VAL A 405 42.32 -17.95 -46.01
C VAL A 405 42.28 -19.13 -46.97
N SER A 406 43.42 -19.78 -47.17
CA SER A 406 43.58 -20.95 -48.06
C SER A 406 43.17 -20.72 -49.53
N GLY A 407 43.19 -19.47 -50.01
CA GLY A 407 42.85 -19.11 -51.39
C GLY A 407 41.39 -18.73 -51.63
N GLU A 408 40.60 -18.52 -50.56
CA GLU A 408 39.32 -17.81 -50.62
C GLU A 408 39.36 -16.57 -49.73
N LEU A 409 38.79 -15.46 -50.22
CA LEU A 409 38.62 -14.23 -49.46
C LEU A 409 37.53 -14.44 -48.39
N LYS A 410 37.82 -14.10 -47.13
CA LYS A 410 36.87 -14.16 -46.02
C LYS A 410 36.71 -12.80 -45.37
N GLU A 411 35.47 -12.46 -45.06
CA GLU A 411 35.09 -11.23 -44.38
C GLU A 411 34.73 -11.57 -42.93
N PHE A 412 35.21 -10.74 -41.99
CA PHE A 412 35.02 -10.88 -40.55
C PHE A 412 34.43 -9.59 -40.02
N GLU A 413 33.11 -9.57 -39.87
CA GLU A 413 32.36 -8.47 -39.28
C GLU A 413 32.37 -8.58 -37.76
N PHE A 414 32.98 -7.62 -37.07
CA PHE A 414 32.79 -7.46 -35.64
C PHE A 414 31.57 -6.59 -35.43
N ARG A 415 30.63 -7.05 -34.59
CA ARG A 415 29.61 -6.26 -33.91
C ARG A 415 29.36 -6.93 -32.56
N PRO A 416 29.44 -6.24 -31.42
CA PRO A 416 29.24 -6.89 -30.14
C PRO A 416 27.76 -7.19 -29.91
N ASN A 417 27.45 -8.47 -29.83
CA ASN A 417 26.37 -8.99 -29.02
C ASN A 417 27.04 -10.12 -28.23
N VAL A 418 27.12 -9.99 -26.90
CA VAL A 418 27.09 -11.10 -25.93
C VAL A 418 26.92 -12.48 -26.60
N GLU A 419 27.94 -13.32 -26.75
CA GLU A 419 29.05 -13.62 -25.83
C GLU A 419 30.43 -13.65 -26.57
N GLN A 420 31.53 -13.78 -25.82
CA GLN A 420 32.93 -13.61 -26.28
C GLN A 420 33.34 -14.22 -27.66
N ALA A 421 34.28 -13.54 -28.34
CA ALA A 421 35.04 -14.09 -29.48
C ALA A 421 36.56 -13.86 -29.34
N THR A 422 37.39 -14.80 -29.82
CA THR A 422 38.86 -14.67 -29.88
C THR A 422 39.40 -14.94 -31.28
N LEU A 423 40.30 -14.10 -31.78
CA LEU A 423 41.09 -14.39 -32.98
C LEU A 423 42.36 -15.16 -32.60
N LYS A 424 42.42 -16.46 -32.92
CA LYS A 424 43.66 -17.26 -32.78
C LYS A 424 43.86 -18.17 -34.00
N ILE A 425 44.74 -17.75 -34.91
CA ILE A 425 45.01 -18.48 -36.16
C ILE A 425 46.04 -19.59 -35.89
N ASN A 426 45.57 -20.79 -35.54
CA ASN A 426 46.43 -21.98 -35.42
C ASN A 426 46.78 -22.53 -36.81
N GLY A 427 47.82 -21.96 -37.43
CA GLY A 427 48.19 -22.28 -38.81
C GLY A 427 49.54 -21.74 -39.29
N GLY A 428 50.55 -21.63 -38.42
CA GLY A 428 51.94 -21.41 -38.83
C GLY A 428 52.26 -20.03 -39.43
N PHE A 429 52.01 -18.97 -38.67
CA PHE A 429 52.56 -17.63 -38.91
C PHE A 429 53.29 -17.12 -37.66
N THR A 430 54.23 -16.18 -37.85
CA THR A 430 55.10 -15.61 -36.81
C THR A 430 54.99 -14.08 -36.82
N GLY A 431 54.45 -13.49 -35.75
CA GLY A 431 54.26 -12.04 -35.57
C GLY A 431 52.99 -11.77 -34.75
N ASP A 432 53.13 -11.07 -33.62
CA ASP A 432 52.07 -10.85 -32.63
C ASP A 432 51.62 -9.37 -32.64
N GLY A 433 50.40 -9.10 -33.12
CA GLY A 433 49.87 -7.75 -33.25
C GLY A 433 49.35 -7.13 -31.94
N ALA A 434 49.72 -5.88 -31.60
CA ALA A 434 49.26 -5.20 -30.38
C ALA A 434 48.90 -3.70 -30.55
N ILE A 435 48.30 -3.10 -29.52
CA ILE A 435 48.10 -1.64 -29.37
C ILE A 435 48.59 -1.24 -27.97
N ILE A 436 49.35 -0.15 -27.86
CA ILE A 436 49.97 0.33 -26.62
C ILE A 436 49.42 1.70 -26.23
N LEU A 437 48.95 1.81 -24.99
CA LEU A 437 48.39 3.00 -24.36
C LEU A 437 49.20 3.38 -23.11
N ASN A 438 49.24 4.66 -22.76
CA ASN A 438 49.80 5.13 -21.49
C ASN A 438 48.75 5.82 -20.59
N GLN A 439 49.12 6.09 -19.33
CA GLN A 439 48.24 6.66 -18.30
C GLN A 439 47.69 8.08 -18.59
N TYR A 440 48.16 8.71 -19.67
CA TYR A 440 47.75 10.04 -20.10
C TYR A 440 46.88 10.01 -21.36
N ASN A 441 46.67 8.86 -22.00
CA ASN A 441 45.78 8.70 -23.15
C ASN A 441 44.32 8.46 -22.74
N THR A 442 43.40 8.76 -23.65
CA THR A 442 41.97 8.43 -23.52
C THR A 442 41.45 7.82 -24.83
N VAL A 443 40.66 6.75 -24.74
CA VAL A 443 40.08 6.04 -25.88
C VAL A 443 38.56 5.97 -25.66
N SER A 444 37.77 6.20 -26.71
CA SER A 444 36.30 6.21 -26.63
C SER A 444 35.68 5.52 -27.84
N GLY A 445 34.64 4.69 -27.61
CA GLY A 445 34.00 3.90 -28.66
C GLY A 445 34.75 2.62 -29.07
N LEU A 446 35.64 2.12 -28.21
CA LEU A 446 36.32 0.82 -28.31
C LEU A 446 36.33 0.18 -26.92
N ASP A 447 35.85 -1.06 -26.80
CA ASP A 447 35.73 -1.77 -25.53
C ASP A 447 36.13 -3.26 -25.68
N ILE A 448 36.68 -3.89 -24.63
CA ILE A 448 37.42 -5.18 -24.71
C ILE A 448 37.12 -6.12 -23.53
N VAL A 449 36.66 -7.35 -23.81
CA VAL A 449 36.45 -8.45 -22.82
C VAL A 449 36.61 -9.86 -23.45
N ASN A 450 37.17 -10.90 -22.79
CA ASN A 450 38.11 -10.89 -21.66
C ASN A 450 39.17 -12.05 -21.72
N ASN A 451 38.94 -13.26 -21.18
CA ASN A 451 40.03 -14.06 -20.54
C ASN A 451 40.19 -15.56 -20.89
N SER A 452 41.45 -16.05 -20.97
CA SER A 452 41.91 -17.32 -20.37
C SER A 452 43.44 -17.32 -20.16
N LEU A 453 43.90 -17.53 -18.91
CA LEU A 453 45.32 -17.51 -18.54
C LEU A 453 45.70 -18.76 -17.73
N GLU A 454 46.38 -19.72 -18.35
CA GLU A 454 47.19 -20.71 -17.64
C GLU A 454 48.53 -20.07 -17.27
N ILE A 455 48.76 -19.74 -15.98
CA ILE A 455 50.10 -19.37 -15.51
C ILE A 455 50.86 -20.64 -15.14
N TYR A 456 51.87 -20.98 -15.96
CA TYR A 456 52.98 -21.81 -15.53
C TYR A 456 54.01 -20.93 -14.78
N ASP A 457 54.14 -21.10 -13.47
CA ASP A 457 55.25 -20.49 -12.72
C ASP A 457 56.58 -21.14 -13.16
N ASN A 458 57.52 -20.30 -13.59
CA ASN A 458 58.93 -20.64 -13.65
C ASN A 458 59.81 -19.43 -13.30
N ASN A 459 59.97 -19.23 -11.99
CA ASN A 459 61.18 -18.72 -11.31
C ASN A 459 61.39 -17.19 -11.17
N THR A 460 61.39 -16.83 -9.88
CA THR A 460 62.43 -16.06 -9.15
C THR A 460 62.54 -14.54 -9.26
N GLU A 461 62.46 -13.96 -8.05
CA GLU A 461 63.07 -12.71 -7.55
C GLU A 461 62.40 -11.36 -7.88
N THR A 462 61.67 -10.88 -6.86
CA THR A 462 61.53 -9.47 -6.45
C THR A 462 61.00 -8.47 -7.47
N ASP A 463 59.69 -8.20 -7.42
CA ASP A 463 59.22 -7.05 -6.62
C ASP A 463 57.75 -7.20 -6.20
N ILE A 464 57.37 -6.55 -5.10
CA ILE A 464 56.04 -6.69 -4.47
C ILE A 464 55.15 -5.51 -4.85
N TYR A 465 54.19 -5.72 -5.76
CA TYR A 465 52.96 -4.92 -5.82
C TYR A 465 51.73 -5.81 -5.98
N LYS A 466 50.72 -5.55 -5.14
CA LYS A 466 49.41 -6.22 -5.14
C LYS A 466 48.48 -5.55 -6.15
N GLY A 467 47.59 -6.29 -6.80
CA GLY A 467 46.46 -5.67 -7.50
C GLY A 467 45.65 -6.57 -8.45
N ILE A 468 44.62 -7.23 -7.89
CA ILE A 468 43.28 -7.47 -8.49
C ILE A 468 43.16 -8.30 -9.80
N TYR A 469 42.30 -9.32 -9.75
CA TYR A 469 41.75 -10.07 -10.89
C TYR A 469 40.54 -9.33 -11.50
N GLN A 470 40.32 -9.44 -12.81
CA GLN A 470 39.05 -9.06 -13.44
C GLN A 470 38.72 -10.00 -14.61
N GLN A 471 37.75 -10.91 -14.40
CA GLN A 471 37.10 -11.66 -15.47
C GLN A 471 35.66 -11.16 -15.59
N THR A 472 35.28 -10.70 -16.78
CA THR A 472 34.01 -10.01 -17.01
C THR A 472 32.90 -11.01 -17.29
N LEU A 473 31.77 -10.79 -16.60
CA LEU A 473 30.51 -11.51 -16.73
C LEU A 473 29.82 -11.20 -18.07
N ASP A 474 29.20 -12.21 -18.69
CA ASP A 474 28.49 -12.06 -19.98
C ASP A 474 26.99 -11.78 -19.75
N VAL A 475 26.64 -10.49 -19.68
CA VAL A 475 25.40 -10.01 -19.04
C VAL A 475 24.08 -10.30 -19.77
N ASN A 476 24.09 -10.79 -21.01
CA ASN A 476 22.85 -11.02 -21.76
C ASN A 476 22.70 -12.46 -22.31
N ASN A 477 23.49 -13.42 -21.82
CA ASN A 477 23.28 -14.85 -22.11
C ASN A 477 23.71 -15.78 -20.95
N ALA A 478 24.30 -15.25 -19.87
CA ALA A 478 24.41 -16.01 -18.64
C ALA A 478 23.01 -16.47 -18.20
N PRO A 479 22.78 -17.77 -17.93
CA PRO A 479 21.62 -18.18 -17.18
C PRO A 479 21.68 -17.48 -15.82
N ASP A 480 20.49 -17.18 -15.29
CA ASP A 480 20.30 -16.38 -14.08
C ASP A 480 21.35 -16.68 -13.00
N ILE A 481 22.06 -15.63 -12.53
CA ILE A 481 23.13 -15.76 -11.52
C ILE A 481 22.56 -16.35 -10.21
N ARG A 482 21.22 -16.28 -10.05
CA ARG A 482 20.45 -16.83 -8.94
C ARG A 482 20.53 -18.36 -8.79
N ASP A 483 20.99 -19.11 -9.80
CA ASP A 483 20.86 -20.58 -9.85
C ASP A 483 22.19 -21.38 -9.83
N ASN A 484 23.33 -20.75 -9.51
CA ASN A 484 24.59 -21.48 -9.29
C ASN A 484 24.93 -21.61 -7.80
N LYS A 485 24.64 -22.79 -7.22
CA LYS A 485 25.25 -23.23 -5.95
C LYS A 485 26.76 -23.37 -6.10
N ILE A 486 27.50 -22.31 -5.79
CA ILE A 486 28.95 -22.35 -5.64
C ILE A 486 29.29 -22.88 -4.24
N GLU A 487 29.28 -24.20 -4.08
CA GLU A 487 29.82 -24.82 -2.87
C GLU A 487 31.34 -24.52 -2.77
N ASN A 488 31.76 -23.89 -1.67
CA ASN A 488 33.14 -23.64 -1.23
C ASN A 488 33.86 -22.34 -1.68
N PHE A 489 33.17 -21.21 -1.86
CA PHE A 489 33.84 -19.89 -1.87
C PHE A 489 33.08 -18.82 -1.07
N ASP A 490 33.70 -18.33 0.01
CA ASP A 490 33.27 -17.11 0.72
C ASP A 490 33.53 -15.86 -0.16
N ILE A 491 32.60 -15.57 -1.07
CA ILE A 491 32.52 -14.25 -1.71
C ILE A 491 31.69 -13.37 -0.78
N GLY A 492 32.37 -12.64 0.10
CA GLY A 492 31.75 -11.58 0.89
C GLY A 492 31.26 -10.46 -0.02
N ILE A 493 29.97 -10.49 -0.38
CA ILE A 493 29.26 -9.35 -0.98
C ILE A 493 29.24 -8.25 0.08
N PHE A 494 29.97 -7.17 -0.17
CA PHE A 494 30.02 -6.04 0.74
C PHE A 494 28.78 -5.15 0.55
N PHE A 495 27.73 -5.43 1.33
CA PHE A 495 26.67 -4.46 1.57
C PHE A 495 27.29 -3.20 2.22
N GLU A 496 27.39 -2.08 1.50
CA GLU A 496 27.53 -0.80 2.19
C GLU A 496 26.21 -0.51 2.89
N GLU A 497 26.24 -0.51 4.22
CA GLU A 497 25.06 -0.32 5.05
C GLU A 497 24.37 1.01 4.71
N ILE A 498 23.08 0.94 4.30
CA ILE A 498 22.23 2.13 4.13
C ILE A 498 22.40 3.00 5.37
N ALA A 499 22.76 4.27 5.17
CA ALA A 499 22.99 5.18 6.27
C ALA A 499 21.73 5.27 7.14
N GLY A 500 21.87 5.11 8.45
CA GLY A 500 20.77 5.14 9.41
C GLY A 500 21.22 4.57 10.75
N SER A 501 20.73 5.11 11.86
CA SER A 501 21.10 4.64 13.20
C SER A 501 20.31 3.39 13.63
N ASN A 502 19.27 3.04 12.89
CA ASN A 502 18.35 1.92 13.12
C ASN A 502 17.60 1.58 11.81
N ASN A 503 16.79 0.53 11.78
CA ASN A 503 16.07 0.10 10.57
C ASN A 503 15.00 1.10 10.09
N GLN A 504 14.37 1.85 11.00
CA GLN A 504 13.40 2.89 10.62
C GLN A 504 14.09 4.04 9.89
N ASP A 505 15.25 4.49 10.37
CA ASP A 505 16.06 5.49 9.65
C ASP A 505 16.45 5.00 8.24
N LYS A 506 16.78 3.71 8.09
CA LYS A 506 17.13 3.10 6.79
C LYS A 506 15.93 3.06 5.85
N ILE A 507 14.76 2.65 6.36
CA ILE A 507 13.48 2.68 5.63
C ILE A 507 13.13 4.10 5.22
N ASP A 508 13.22 5.07 6.12
CA ASP A 508 12.85 6.45 5.79
C ASP A 508 13.84 7.04 4.78
N ASN A 509 15.13 6.69 4.85
CA ASN A 509 16.12 7.04 3.83
C ASN A 509 15.84 6.36 2.48
N LEU A 510 15.41 5.08 2.42
CA LEU A 510 14.96 4.39 1.20
C LEU A 510 13.64 4.97 0.63
N ARG A 511 12.72 5.40 1.51
CA ARG A 511 11.47 6.10 1.18
C ARG A 511 11.72 7.53 0.65
N THR A 512 12.90 8.10 0.93
CA THR A 512 13.39 9.37 0.35
C THR A 512 14.48 9.19 -0.69
N PHE A 513 14.85 7.95 -1.03
CA PHE A 513 15.83 7.67 -2.07
C PHE A 513 15.12 7.85 -3.42
N ASP A 514 15.19 9.09 -3.89
CA ASP A 514 14.50 9.55 -5.09
C ASP A 514 15.34 9.32 -6.36
N THR A 515 14.67 9.28 -7.50
CA THR A 515 15.26 8.90 -8.80
C THR A 515 16.34 9.90 -9.27
N GLU A 516 16.34 11.12 -8.72
CA GLU A 516 17.43 12.10 -8.83
C GLU A 516 18.81 11.54 -8.41
N TYR A 517 18.85 10.68 -7.39
CA TYR A 517 20.10 10.09 -6.90
C TYR A 517 20.61 8.95 -7.78
N GLU A 518 19.75 8.35 -8.61
CA GLU A 518 20.19 7.42 -9.68
C GLU A 518 20.80 8.20 -10.86
N LYS A 519 20.29 9.40 -11.18
CA LYS A 519 20.85 10.28 -12.22
C LYS A 519 22.19 10.93 -11.84
N MET A 520 22.42 11.25 -10.57
CA MET A 520 23.68 11.87 -10.13
C MET A 520 24.91 10.95 -10.20
N ASN A 521 24.74 9.65 -10.47
CA ASN A 521 25.78 8.64 -10.23
C ASN A 521 26.24 7.85 -11.47
N GLU A 522 26.11 8.41 -12.67
CA GLU A 522 27.00 8.01 -13.78
C GLU A 522 28.44 8.54 -13.55
N ILE A 523 29.15 7.80 -12.70
CA ILE A 523 30.61 7.65 -12.64
C ILE A 523 31.40 8.94 -12.33
N THR A 524 31.44 9.30 -11.04
CA THR A 524 32.73 9.64 -10.41
C THR A 524 33.23 8.45 -9.60
N GLY A 525 34.55 8.25 -9.57
CA GLY A 525 35.14 6.95 -9.25
C GLY A 525 34.82 6.38 -7.87
N ALA A 526 34.52 5.07 -7.86
CA ALA A 526 34.69 4.15 -6.73
C ALA A 526 33.83 4.36 -5.47
N LYS A 527 32.54 4.70 -5.59
CA LYS A 527 31.69 4.77 -4.38
C LYS A 527 30.20 4.39 -4.40
N ILE A 528 29.57 4.04 -5.52
CA ILE A 528 28.12 3.74 -5.53
C ILE A 528 27.84 2.50 -6.39
N VAL A 529 27.67 1.36 -5.71
CA VAL A 529 27.21 0.06 -6.25
C VAL A 529 26.43 -0.70 -5.15
N ALA A 530 25.60 0.00 -4.37
CA ALA A 530 25.11 -0.51 -3.08
C ALA A 530 23.61 -0.27 -2.75
N VAL A 531 22.80 0.25 -3.69
CA VAL A 531 21.41 0.67 -3.38
C VAL A 531 20.32 -0.14 -4.11
N HIS A 532 20.65 -0.83 -5.21
CA HIS A 532 19.64 -1.56 -5.98
C HIS A 532 19.09 -2.81 -5.28
N ASP A 533 19.90 -3.52 -4.48
CA ASP A 533 19.51 -4.78 -3.82
C ASP A 533 18.49 -4.59 -2.67
N HIS A 534 18.03 -3.36 -2.42
CA HIS A 534 17.08 -2.98 -1.37
C HIS A 534 15.71 -2.54 -1.90
N LEU A 535 15.54 -2.44 -3.22
CA LEU A 535 14.32 -2.00 -3.88
C LEU A 535 13.66 -3.19 -4.60
N ILE A 536 12.40 -3.48 -4.28
CA ILE A 536 11.65 -4.58 -4.89
C ILE A 536 10.75 -4.04 -6.00
N ARG A 537 11.12 -4.28 -7.26
CA ARG A 537 10.36 -3.82 -8.46
C ARG A 537 9.75 -4.97 -9.25
N ASP A 538 10.33 -6.17 -9.16
CA ASP A 538 9.85 -7.37 -9.83
C ASP A 538 10.06 -8.64 -8.95
N TRP A 539 9.65 -9.81 -9.45
CA TRP A 539 9.81 -11.07 -8.71
C TRP A 539 11.27 -11.47 -8.53
N TYR A 540 12.14 -10.99 -9.41
CA TYR A 540 13.57 -11.25 -9.38
C TYR A 540 14.28 -10.47 -8.25
N ASP A 541 13.89 -9.21 -8.03
CA ASP A 541 14.30 -8.41 -6.88
C ASP A 541 13.77 -9.05 -5.58
N LEU A 542 12.48 -9.44 -5.54
CA LEU A 542 11.89 -10.11 -4.38
C LEU A 542 12.62 -11.42 -4.05
N ASN A 543 13.01 -12.17 -5.07
CA ASN A 543 13.80 -13.39 -4.91
C ASN A 543 15.20 -13.12 -4.36
N SER A 544 15.79 -11.95 -4.61
CA SER A 544 17.13 -11.61 -4.11
C SER A 544 17.18 -11.38 -2.58
N VAL A 545 16.02 -11.17 -1.93
CA VAL A 545 15.91 -11.09 -0.46
C VAL A 545 16.51 -12.34 0.23
N ARG A 546 16.44 -13.52 -0.41
CA ARG A 546 17.00 -14.76 0.14
C ARG A 546 18.52 -14.77 0.29
N TYR A 547 19.24 -13.82 -0.32
CA TYR A 547 20.70 -13.67 -0.18
C TYR A 547 21.11 -12.66 0.90
N ASN A 548 20.18 -11.91 1.48
CA ASN A 548 20.43 -11.03 2.64
C ASN A 548 19.19 -10.93 3.53
N LEU A 549 18.88 -12.02 4.23
CA LEU A 549 17.71 -12.13 5.10
C LEU A 549 17.70 -11.15 6.30
N ALA A 550 18.79 -10.42 6.57
CA ALA A 550 18.90 -9.35 7.56
C ALA A 550 18.76 -7.93 6.95
N GLY A 551 18.49 -7.84 5.64
CA GLY A 551 18.40 -6.60 4.89
C GLY A 551 17.17 -5.74 5.21
N VAL A 552 17.15 -4.55 4.64
CA VAL A 552 16.02 -3.62 4.72
C VAL A 552 15.47 -3.44 3.30
N TYR A 553 14.19 -3.70 3.10
CA TYR A 553 13.58 -3.85 1.78
C TYR A 553 12.31 -3.02 1.65
N ILE A 554 12.11 -2.44 0.47
CA ILE A 554 10.92 -1.65 0.18
C ILE A 554 10.39 -1.95 -1.23
N MET A 555 9.08 -2.19 -1.36
CA MET A 555 8.43 -2.33 -2.66
C MET A 555 8.35 -0.98 -3.39
N LYS A 556 8.56 -1.02 -4.71
CA LYS A 556 8.50 0.15 -5.63
C LYS A 556 7.50 -0.07 -6.79
N GLY A 557 6.74 -1.16 -6.76
CA GLY A 557 5.70 -1.51 -7.73
C GLY A 557 4.89 -2.72 -7.24
N ASN A 558 3.73 -2.94 -7.83
CA ASN A 558 2.96 -4.19 -7.64
C ASN A 558 3.73 -5.36 -8.26
N LEU A 559 3.53 -6.56 -7.71
CA LEU A 559 4.03 -7.82 -8.28
C LEU A 559 2.84 -8.68 -8.70
N ASP A 560 2.75 -9.00 -9.98
CA ASP A 560 1.64 -9.79 -10.55
C ASP A 560 2.13 -10.80 -11.60
N SER A 561 1.21 -11.37 -12.38
CA SER A 561 1.53 -12.36 -13.42
C SER A 561 2.20 -11.79 -14.66
N ASP A 562 2.08 -10.48 -14.91
CA ASP A 562 2.70 -9.79 -16.05
C ASP A 562 4.08 -9.20 -15.66
N THR A 563 4.40 -9.21 -14.37
CA THR A 563 5.67 -8.73 -13.79
C THR A 563 6.82 -9.71 -14.05
N ALA A 564 8.01 -9.17 -14.35
CA ALA A 564 9.19 -9.98 -14.69
C ALA A 564 9.55 -10.99 -13.59
N GLY A 565 9.85 -12.23 -14.01
CA GLY A 565 10.21 -13.35 -13.13
C GLY A 565 9.06 -14.20 -12.60
N TYR A 566 7.79 -13.80 -12.81
CA TYR A 566 6.62 -14.54 -12.30
C TYR A 566 6.60 -16.01 -12.73
N ASP A 567 6.70 -16.27 -14.04
CA ASP A 567 6.64 -17.62 -14.61
C ASP A 567 7.68 -18.56 -13.99
N GLN A 568 8.88 -18.05 -13.72
CA GLN A 568 10.01 -18.82 -13.21
C GLN A 568 9.97 -19.03 -11.70
N LEU A 569 9.38 -18.09 -10.95
CA LEU A 569 9.53 -18.01 -9.49
C LEU A 569 8.23 -18.24 -8.71
N ALA A 570 7.09 -17.75 -9.20
CA ALA A 570 5.84 -17.65 -8.42
C ALA A 570 4.61 -18.30 -9.07
N SER A 571 4.67 -18.68 -10.35
CA SER A 571 3.58 -19.35 -11.06
C SER A 571 3.37 -20.81 -10.62
N GLU A 572 2.22 -21.40 -10.99
CA GLU A 572 1.93 -22.84 -10.80
C GLU A 572 2.98 -23.78 -11.43
N ASN A 573 3.74 -23.31 -12.43
CA ASN A 573 4.75 -24.09 -13.15
C ASN A 573 6.18 -23.83 -12.63
N ALA A 574 6.36 -22.85 -11.73
CA ALA A 574 7.65 -22.51 -11.13
C ALA A 574 8.18 -23.61 -10.20
N ASN A 575 9.50 -23.69 -10.02
CA ASN A 575 10.18 -24.54 -9.04
C ASN A 575 9.68 -26.01 -9.00
N GLU A 576 9.70 -26.70 -10.15
CA GLU A 576 9.17 -28.07 -10.31
C GLU A 576 7.65 -28.22 -10.05
N ASN A 577 6.89 -27.16 -10.36
CA ASN A 577 5.44 -27.00 -10.07
C ASN A 577 5.11 -26.85 -8.58
N LYS A 578 6.03 -26.28 -7.79
CA LYS A 578 5.82 -25.94 -6.38
C LYS A 578 5.50 -24.47 -6.14
N GLY A 579 5.61 -23.62 -7.15
CA GLY A 579 5.46 -22.17 -6.98
C GLY A 579 6.58 -21.55 -6.15
N TRP A 580 6.25 -20.44 -5.50
CA TRP A 580 7.20 -19.62 -4.75
C TRP A 580 7.99 -20.40 -3.69
N GLU A 581 9.29 -20.12 -3.58
CA GLU A 581 10.15 -20.64 -2.51
C GLU A 581 10.21 -19.65 -1.34
N PRO A 582 9.70 -20.02 -0.15
CA PRO A 582 9.61 -19.12 1.02
C PRO A 582 10.92 -18.40 1.34
N LEU A 583 10.80 -17.14 1.79
CA LEU A 583 11.94 -16.35 2.26
C LEU A 583 12.25 -16.69 3.72
N GLY A 584 13.40 -17.33 3.94
CA GLY A 584 13.90 -17.75 5.26
C GLY A 584 13.33 -19.09 5.74
N ASP A 585 14.18 -19.92 6.37
CA ASP A 585 13.87 -21.29 6.81
C ASP A 585 14.37 -21.59 8.25
N ASP A 586 14.32 -22.86 8.67
CA ASP A 586 14.80 -23.32 9.99
C ASP A 586 16.33 -23.09 10.23
N ASN A 587 17.13 -22.89 9.17
CA ASN A 587 18.58 -22.70 9.23
C ASN A 587 18.96 -21.20 9.17
N GLU A 588 18.39 -20.48 8.21
CA GLU A 588 18.62 -19.06 7.95
C GLU A 588 17.27 -18.36 7.88
N LYS A 589 16.92 -17.65 8.95
CA LYS A 589 15.63 -16.99 9.10
C LYS A 589 15.69 -15.56 8.56
N PHE A 590 14.54 -15.02 8.16
CA PHE A 590 14.41 -13.59 7.99
C PHE A 590 14.55 -12.88 9.34
N SER A 591 15.37 -11.85 9.38
CA SER A 591 15.64 -10.96 10.54
C SER A 591 15.59 -9.47 10.16
N GLY A 592 15.29 -9.19 8.89
CA GLY A 592 15.30 -7.86 8.28
C GLY A 592 14.00 -7.07 8.47
N HIS A 593 13.88 -5.99 7.70
CA HIS A 593 12.65 -5.17 7.62
C HIS A 593 12.15 -5.19 6.19
N PHE A 594 10.89 -5.56 5.97
CA PHE A 594 10.22 -5.53 4.66
C PHE A 594 9.00 -4.62 4.71
N ASP A 595 8.96 -3.60 3.86
CA ASP A 595 7.85 -2.64 3.74
C ASP A 595 7.21 -2.71 2.33
N GLY A 596 5.98 -3.22 2.26
CA GLY A 596 5.18 -3.25 1.02
C GLY A 596 4.62 -1.88 0.60
N GLN A 597 4.72 -0.87 1.46
CA GLN A 597 4.22 0.50 1.31
C GLN A 597 2.70 0.64 1.05
N VAL A 598 2.31 0.48 -0.22
CA VAL A 598 0.97 0.63 -0.81
C VAL A 598 0.76 -0.34 -1.96
N TYR A 599 1.74 -1.20 -2.24
CA TYR A 599 1.76 -2.12 -3.37
C TYR A 599 1.29 -3.51 -2.94
N GLU A 600 0.72 -4.24 -3.89
CA GLU A 600 0.20 -5.60 -3.67
C GLU A 600 1.06 -6.66 -4.39
N ILE A 601 1.06 -7.86 -3.83
CA ILE A 601 1.61 -9.06 -4.46
C ILE A 601 0.43 -9.96 -4.83
N SER A 602 0.20 -10.15 -6.12
CA SER A 602 -0.96 -10.83 -6.69
C SER A 602 -0.60 -12.18 -7.32
N ASN A 603 -1.54 -13.13 -7.28
CA ASN A 603 -1.43 -14.45 -7.90
C ASN A 603 -0.27 -15.31 -7.37
N LEU A 604 0.11 -15.12 -6.10
CA LEU A 604 1.14 -15.93 -5.44
C LEU A 604 0.67 -17.39 -5.28
N TYR A 605 1.32 -18.31 -5.99
CA TYR A 605 1.08 -19.75 -5.87
C TYR A 605 2.19 -20.43 -5.05
N ILE A 606 1.82 -21.30 -4.11
CA ILE A 606 2.73 -22.16 -3.34
C ILE A 606 2.10 -23.54 -3.17
N SER A 607 2.76 -24.61 -3.63
CA SER A 607 2.37 -26.00 -3.34
C SER A 607 3.56 -26.79 -2.79
N ARG A 608 3.63 -26.85 -1.46
CA ARG A 608 4.79 -27.34 -0.68
C ARG A 608 4.37 -28.27 0.45
N THR A 609 3.50 -29.23 0.12
CA THR A 609 2.87 -30.21 1.02
C THR A 609 3.82 -31.12 1.82
N THR A 610 5.12 -31.15 1.50
CA THR A 610 6.14 -31.92 2.23
C THR A 610 7.17 -31.06 2.97
N GLU A 611 7.04 -29.74 2.90
CA GLU A 611 7.98 -28.78 3.46
C GLU A 611 7.39 -28.09 4.70
N ARG A 612 8.25 -27.42 5.45
CA ARG A 612 7.92 -26.80 6.73
C ARG A 612 8.07 -25.30 6.58
N GLU A 613 7.30 -24.53 7.37
CA GLU A 613 7.34 -23.07 7.37
C GLU A 613 6.95 -22.51 5.97
N VAL A 614 5.69 -22.73 5.59
CA VAL A 614 5.17 -22.39 4.25
C VAL A 614 4.49 -21.03 4.27
N GLY A 615 4.89 -20.14 3.35
CA GLY A 615 4.33 -18.80 3.10
C GLY A 615 5.24 -17.97 2.20
N LEU A 616 4.90 -16.70 1.95
CA LEU A 616 5.80 -15.77 1.25
C LEU A 616 7.17 -15.69 1.97
N PHE A 617 7.11 -15.53 3.29
CA PHE A 617 8.20 -15.75 4.23
C PHE A 617 7.98 -17.08 4.94
N GLY A 618 9.03 -17.91 5.05
CA GLY A 618 8.91 -19.17 5.77
C GLY A 618 9.01 -18.93 7.26
N TYR A 619 10.17 -18.48 7.71
CA TYR A 619 10.48 -18.27 9.13
C TYR A 619 11.07 -16.86 9.34
N ILE A 620 10.40 -16.05 10.17
CA ILE A 620 10.91 -14.76 10.65
C ILE A 620 11.25 -14.80 12.15
N GLU A 621 12.29 -14.09 12.59
CA GLU A 621 12.76 -14.08 13.99
C GLU A 621 12.74 -12.72 14.71
N SER A 622 13.14 -12.70 15.97
CA SER A 622 13.21 -11.51 16.81
C SER A 622 13.99 -10.37 16.15
N GLY A 623 13.37 -9.19 16.04
CA GLY A 623 13.91 -8.04 15.32
C GLY A 623 13.39 -7.90 13.89
N SER A 624 12.78 -8.95 13.32
CA SER A 624 12.09 -8.85 12.03
C SER A 624 10.92 -7.89 12.11
N PHE A 625 10.73 -7.10 11.06
CA PHE A 625 9.55 -6.28 10.91
C PHE A 625 9.01 -6.37 9.48
N ILE A 626 7.85 -6.99 9.31
CA ILE A 626 7.10 -7.01 8.05
C ILE A 626 5.94 -6.04 8.21
N GLU A 627 5.84 -5.05 7.33
CA GLU A 627 4.72 -4.13 7.33
C GLU A 627 4.17 -3.86 5.92
N ASN A 628 2.86 -3.56 5.87
CA ASN A 628 2.19 -3.00 4.70
C ASN A 628 2.22 -3.93 3.47
N VAL A 629 2.25 -5.25 3.70
CA VAL A 629 2.25 -6.26 2.64
C VAL A 629 0.83 -6.74 2.40
N GLY A 630 0.27 -6.42 1.23
CA GLY A 630 -1.00 -6.95 0.75
C GLY A 630 -0.80 -8.12 -0.21
N LEU A 631 -1.39 -9.28 0.09
CA LEU A 631 -1.39 -10.45 -0.79
C LEU A 631 -2.79 -10.68 -1.37
N ILE A 632 -2.93 -10.67 -2.69
CA ILE A 632 -4.22 -10.81 -3.38
C ILE A 632 -4.24 -12.06 -4.26
N ASN A 633 -5.37 -12.77 -4.27
CA ASN A 633 -5.56 -14.00 -5.04
C ASN A 633 -4.44 -15.04 -4.78
N VAL A 634 -4.14 -15.29 -3.49
CA VAL A 634 -3.17 -16.32 -3.11
C VAL A 634 -3.77 -17.72 -3.24
N ASP A 635 -2.93 -18.69 -3.59
CA ASP A 635 -3.27 -20.12 -3.56
C ASP A 635 -2.10 -20.88 -2.92
N VAL A 636 -2.27 -21.28 -1.66
CA VAL A 636 -1.19 -21.82 -0.82
C VAL A 636 -1.58 -23.17 -0.23
N GLU A 637 -0.89 -24.23 -0.64
CA GLU A 637 -1.01 -25.60 -0.14
C GLU A 637 0.27 -26.02 0.60
N GLY A 638 0.18 -26.26 1.90
CA GLY A 638 1.29 -26.65 2.78
C GLY A 638 1.09 -27.99 3.51
N GLY A 639 2.12 -28.43 4.23
CA GLY A 639 2.17 -29.75 4.89
C GLY A 639 1.64 -29.82 6.33
N ASP A 640 2.22 -30.71 7.13
CA ASP A 640 1.87 -31.02 8.53
C ASP A 640 2.54 -30.11 9.58
N TYR A 641 2.99 -28.93 9.15
CA TYR A 641 3.67 -27.92 9.99
C TYR A 641 2.94 -26.57 9.95
N ASN A 642 3.67 -25.45 9.89
CA ASN A 642 3.09 -24.11 9.89
C ASN A 642 2.90 -23.63 8.45
N VAL A 643 1.68 -23.20 8.13
CA VAL A 643 1.26 -22.74 6.82
C VAL A 643 0.53 -21.40 6.99
N GLY A 644 1.04 -20.34 6.38
CA GLY A 644 0.37 -19.05 6.28
C GLY A 644 0.61 -18.45 4.90
N SER A 645 -0.27 -17.59 4.41
CA SER A 645 -0.04 -16.92 3.13
C SER A 645 1.19 -16.00 3.17
N LEU A 646 1.31 -15.20 4.23
CA LEU A 646 2.40 -14.24 4.40
C LEU A 646 3.58 -14.85 5.17
N VAL A 647 3.33 -15.53 6.29
CA VAL A 647 4.38 -16.09 7.15
C VAL A 647 4.05 -17.51 7.60
N GLY A 648 4.96 -18.46 7.37
CA GLY A 648 4.87 -19.79 7.97
C GLY A 648 4.95 -19.71 9.51
N ARG A 649 6.06 -19.20 10.04
CA ARG A 649 6.27 -18.97 11.47
C ARG A 649 6.88 -17.60 11.79
N ASN A 650 6.22 -16.90 12.73
CA ASN A 650 6.72 -15.70 13.39
C ASN A 650 7.25 -16.04 14.79
N ASP A 651 8.56 -15.91 15.03
CA ASP A 651 9.23 -16.20 16.31
C ASP A 651 9.79 -14.89 16.88
N ASP A 652 8.97 -14.17 17.65
CA ASP A 652 9.25 -12.84 18.25
C ASP A 652 9.44 -11.68 17.26
N GLY A 653 9.10 -11.86 15.97
CA GLY A 653 9.03 -10.79 14.98
C GLY A 653 7.71 -10.00 15.01
N LYS A 654 7.64 -8.91 14.25
CA LYS A 654 6.44 -8.06 14.15
C LYS A 654 5.86 -8.06 12.73
N ILE A 655 4.54 -8.23 12.63
CA ILE A 655 3.75 -8.13 11.40
C ILE A 655 2.73 -7.00 11.62
N ALA A 656 2.66 -6.00 10.74
CA ALA A 656 1.79 -4.84 10.91
C ALA A 656 1.13 -4.32 9.63
N ASN A 657 -0.16 -4.01 9.69
CA ASN A 657 -0.93 -3.46 8.57
C ASN A 657 -0.82 -4.31 7.27
N SER A 658 -0.67 -5.63 7.43
CA SER A 658 -0.51 -6.57 6.32
C SER A 658 -1.77 -7.44 6.19
N TYR A 659 -2.05 -7.93 4.99
CA TYR A 659 -3.24 -8.72 4.73
C TYR A 659 -3.07 -9.76 3.63
N ALA A 660 -4.01 -10.70 3.59
CA ALA A 660 -4.11 -11.69 2.53
C ALA A 660 -5.56 -11.96 2.12
N ALA A 661 -5.79 -12.26 0.85
CA ALA A 661 -7.06 -12.73 0.31
C ALA A 661 -6.83 -13.85 -0.72
N GLY A 662 -7.63 -14.93 -0.65
CA GLY A 662 -7.45 -16.12 -1.50
C GLY A 662 -7.78 -17.43 -0.78
N ASN A 663 -7.01 -18.48 -1.04
CA ASN A 663 -7.18 -19.81 -0.46
C ASN A 663 -5.91 -20.27 0.27
N VAL A 664 -6.07 -20.89 1.45
CA VAL A 664 -4.99 -21.58 2.18
C VAL A 664 -5.42 -22.99 2.57
N ALA A 665 -4.56 -23.97 2.29
CA ALA A 665 -4.71 -25.34 2.70
C ALA A 665 -3.48 -25.83 3.48
N GLY A 666 -3.68 -26.46 4.64
CA GLY A 666 -2.59 -27.02 5.46
C GLY A 666 -3.12 -28.02 6.49
N ASP A 667 -2.37 -29.06 6.83
CA ASP A 667 -2.87 -30.16 7.67
C ASP A 667 -2.82 -29.84 9.17
N ASN A 668 -1.79 -29.11 9.61
CA ASN A 668 -1.61 -28.71 11.00
C ASN A 668 -1.80 -27.18 11.13
N ASN A 669 -0.88 -26.46 11.79
CA ASN A 669 -0.95 -25.02 12.08
C ASN A 669 -1.19 -24.14 10.83
N ALA A 670 -2.44 -24.02 10.40
CA ALA A 670 -2.87 -23.37 9.17
C ALA A 670 -3.56 -22.04 9.52
N GLY A 671 -2.93 -20.93 9.15
CA GLY A 671 -3.43 -19.58 9.34
C GLY A 671 -3.67 -18.86 8.01
N GLY A 672 -4.71 -18.03 7.91
CA GLY A 672 -4.96 -17.28 6.67
C GLY A 672 -3.85 -16.28 6.36
N LEU A 673 -3.21 -15.71 7.39
CA LEU A 673 -2.03 -14.85 7.27
C LEU A 673 -0.76 -15.51 7.81
N VAL A 674 -0.85 -16.16 8.98
CA VAL A 674 0.33 -16.68 9.71
C VAL A 674 0.09 -18.09 10.25
N GLY A 675 0.90 -19.08 9.87
CA GLY A 675 0.74 -20.45 10.38
C GLY A 675 0.92 -20.55 11.90
N ARG A 676 2.04 -20.01 12.41
CA ARG A 676 2.33 -19.92 13.85
C ARG A 676 2.85 -18.54 14.24
N ASN A 677 2.29 -17.98 15.31
CA ASN A 677 2.73 -16.71 15.89
C ASN A 677 3.23 -16.89 17.34
N ASN A 678 4.48 -16.48 17.59
CA ASN A 678 4.97 -16.15 18.93
C ASN A 678 5.23 -14.63 19.10
N GLY A 679 5.22 -13.87 18.00
CA GLY A 679 5.50 -12.44 17.99
C GLY A 679 4.25 -11.57 18.06
N ILE A 680 4.31 -10.40 17.42
CA ILE A 680 3.23 -9.41 17.41
C ILE A 680 2.60 -9.34 16.02
N ILE A 681 1.29 -9.50 15.94
CA ILE A 681 0.44 -9.21 14.77
C ILE A 681 -0.48 -8.06 15.14
N VAL A 682 -0.45 -6.96 14.37
CA VAL A 682 -1.23 -5.75 14.68
C VAL A 682 -1.83 -5.13 13.41
N ASN A 683 -3.05 -4.60 13.49
CA ASN A 683 -3.76 -3.96 12.36
C ASN A 683 -3.85 -4.85 11.09
N SER A 684 -3.79 -6.17 11.23
CA SER A 684 -3.59 -7.10 10.11
C SER A 684 -4.79 -8.01 9.92
N TYR A 685 -5.04 -8.50 8.70
CA TYR A 685 -6.27 -9.25 8.44
C TYR A 685 -6.15 -10.34 7.36
N ALA A 686 -7.12 -11.25 7.33
CA ALA A 686 -7.20 -12.32 6.34
C ALA A 686 -8.62 -12.51 5.82
N GLU A 687 -8.79 -12.36 4.51
CA GLU A 687 -10.02 -12.62 3.75
C GLU A 687 -9.79 -13.90 2.92
N VAL A 688 -9.36 -14.96 3.62
CA VAL A 688 -8.87 -16.22 3.06
C VAL A 688 -9.78 -17.36 3.48
N ASP A 689 -10.27 -18.14 2.53
CA ASP A 689 -10.96 -19.41 2.81
C ASP A 689 -9.91 -20.47 3.18
N ILE A 690 -10.10 -21.13 4.33
CA ILE A 690 -9.12 -22.08 4.88
C ILE A 690 -9.69 -23.48 4.99
N THR A 691 -8.92 -24.45 4.50
CA THR A 691 -9.17 -25.88 4.75
C THR A 691 -7.97 -26.51 5.43
N GLY A 692 -8.19 -27.12 6.60
CA GLY A 692 -7.16 -27.89 7.28
C GLY A 692 -7.69 -29.03 8.12
N ASN A 693 -6.89 -29.50 9.07
CA ASN A 693 -7.24 -30.63 9.93
C ASN A 693 -7.06 -30.27 11.41
N ASP A 694 -5.86 -30.04 11.92
CA ASP A 694 -5.63 -29.68 13.33
C ASP A 694 -5.06 -28.26 13.45
N LEU A 695 -5.51 -27.44 14.41
CA LEU A 695 -4.96 -26.08 14.67
C LEU A 695 -5.15 -25.09 13.51
N VAL A 696 -6.41 -24.93 13.09
CA VAL A 696 -6.82 -24.13 11.92
C VAL A 696 -7.43 -22.80 12.35
N GLY A 697 -6.95 -21.68 11.83
CA GLY A 697 -7.36 -20.33 12.23
C GLY A 697 -7.48 -19.33 11.08
N GLY A 698 -8.57 -18.58 10.98
CA GLY A 698 -8.77 -17.63 9.86
C GLY A 698 -7.66 -16.59 9.70
N LEU A 699 -7.01 -16.16 10.78
CA LEU A 699 -5.81 -15.31 10.74
C LEU A 699 -4.54 -16.11 11.11
N VAL A 700 -4.59 -16.86 12.22
CA VAL A 700 -3.43 -17.54 12.81
C VAL A 700 -3.74 -18.98 13.18
N GLY A 701 -2.99 -19.97 12.68
CA GLY A 701 -3.19 -21.38 13.08
C GLY A 701 -2.93 -21.58 14.59
N TYR A 702 -1.72 -21.26 15.04
CA TYR A 702 -1.31 -21.37 16.44
C TYR A 702 -0.65 -20.09 16.98
N ASN A 703 -1.30 -19.43 17.95
CA ASN A 703 -0.74 -18.30 18.69
C ASN A 703 -0.14 -18.76 20.04
N PHE A 704 1.19 -18.83 20.14
CA PHE A 704 1.94 -19.32 21.30
C PHE A 704 2.72 -18.19 21.96
N ASP A 705 2.27 -17.70 23.12
CA ASP A 705 2.84 -16.54 23.84
C ASP A 705 2.84 -15.21 23.03
N GLY A 706 2.27 -15.22 21.82
CA GLY A 706 2.19 -14.08 20.91
C GLY A 706 0.97 -13.18 21.12
N ALA A 707 1.03 -11.98 20.54
CA ALA A 707 -0.01 -10.97 20.58
C ALA A 707 -0.70 -10.80 19.22
N ILE A 708 -2.03 -10.73 19.24
CA ILE A 708 -2.89 -10.35 18.12
C ILE A 708 -3.70 -9.13 18.58
N ASP A 709 -3.54 -7.99 17.92
CA ASP A 709 -4.16 -6.72 18.30
C ASP A 709 -4.81 -6.03 17.10
N ASN A 710 -6.02 -5.50 17.27
CA ASN A 710 -6.76 -4.77 16.24
C ASN A 710 -6.78 -5.49 14.87
N SER A 711 -7.01 -6.80 14.86
CA SER A 711 -6.80 -7.68 13.69
C SER A 711 -8.03 -8.57 13.45
N TYR A 712 -8.28 -8.99 12.20
CA TYR A 712 -9.51 -9.72 11.88
C TYR A 712 -9.38 -10.82 10.83
N ALA A 713 -10.37 -11.71 10.78
CA ALA A 713 -10.52 -12.73 9.75
C ALA A 713 -11.96 -12.79 9.20
N ALA A 714 -12.11 -12.97 7.88
CA ALA A 714 -13.40 -12.90 7.21
C ALA A 714 -13.74 -14.07 6.26
N GLY A 715 -12.77 -14.91 5.89
CA GLY A 715 -13.03 -16.11 5.10
C GLY A 715 -13.54 -17.30 5.95
N ASP A 716 -14.14 -18.29 5.29
CA ASP A 716 -14.67 -19.48 5.95
C ASP A 716 -13.53 -20.38 6.47
N VAL A 717 -13.70 -20.94 7.67
CA VAL A 717 -12.68 -21.82 8.28
C VAL A 717 -13.21 -23.24 8.45
N LYS A 718 -12.57 -24.20 7.79
CA LYS A 718 -12.94 -25.63 7.80
C LYS A 718 -11.79 -26.48 8.34
N GLY A 719 -12.02 -27.18 9.43
CA GLY A 719 -11.02 -28.03 10.09
C GLY A 719 -11.59 -29.30 10.74
N ARG A 720 -10.76 -30.02 11.50
CA ARG A 720 -11.14 -31.18 12.32
C ARG A 720 -11.08 -30.85 13.81
N GLN A 721 -9.96 -30.35 14.31
CA GLN A 721 -9.71 -30.13 15.74
C GLN A 721 -9.06 -28.76 15.98
N GLU A 722 -9.50 -28.06 17.03
CA GLU A 722 -8.94 -26.75 17.43
C GLU A 722 -9.03 -25.76 16.28
N VAL A 723 -10.29 -25.45 15.92
CA VAL A 723 -10.67 -24.65 14.75
C VAL A 723 -11.29 -23.33 15.22
N GLY A 724 -10.74 -22.20 14.79
CA GLY A 724 -11.22 -20.87 15.18
C GLY A 724 -11.36 -19.91 14.00
N GLY A 725 -12.36 -19.05 14.01
CA GLY A 725 -12.51 -18.04 12.96
C GLY A 725 -11.36 -17.03 12.92
N LEU A 726 -10.72 -16.71 14.05
CA LEU A 726 -9.47 -15.93 14.11
C LEU A 726 -8.24 -16.83 14.33
N ALA A 727 -8.28 -17.72 15.34
CA ALA A 727 -7.16 -18.61 15.61
C ALA A 727 -7.52 -20.01 16.13
N GLY A 728 -6.81 -21.05 15.69
CA GLY A 728 -7.06 -22.43 16.09
C GLY A 728 -6.81 -22.67 17.58
N TRP A 729 -5.60 -22.33 18.04
CA TRP A 729 -5.21 -22.34 19.47
C TRP A 729 -4.47 -21.07 19.85
N SER A 730 -4.88 -20.46 20.98
CA SER A 730 -4.07 -19.49 21.73
C SER A 730 -3.53 -20.15 23.01
N TYR A 731 -2.21 -20.29 23.14
CA TYR A 731 -1.54 -20.76 24.35
C TYR A 731 -0.77 -19.61 24.97
N LYS A 732 -1.23 -19.09 26.13
CA LYS A 732 -0.71 -17.90 26.84
C LYS A 732 -0.68 -16.59 26.06
N GLY A 733 -1.03 -16.61 24.78
CA GLY A 733 -1.09 -15.41 23.95
C GLY A 733 -2.17 -14.43 24.37
N THR A 734 -2.08 -13.22 23.82
CA THR A 734 -3.03 -12.13 24.03
C THR A 734 -3.76 -11.82 22.73
N ILE A 735 -5.07 -11.62 22.82
CA ILE A 735 -5.95 -11.24 21.72
C ILE A 735 -6.78 -10.06 22.22
N ASP A 736 -6.56 -8.88 21.66
CA ASP A 736 -7.26 -7.65 22.04
C ASP A 736 -7.87 -6.97 20.80
N ASN A 737 -9.03 -6.35 20.96
CA ASN A 737 -9.77 -5.61 19.91
C ASN A 737 -9.86 -6.34 18.54
N SER A 738 -10.03 -7.66 18.53
CA SER A 738 -9.89 -8.50 17.33
C SER A 738 -11.13 -9.35 17.06
N TYR A 739 -11.43 -9.67 15.81
CA TYR A 739 -12.72 -10.30 15.48
C TYR A 739 -12.70 -11.28 14.29
N ALA A 740 -13.73 -12.11 14.20
CA ALA A 740 -13.94 -13.04 13.09
C ALA A 740 -15.40 -13.05 12.61
N VAL A 741 -15.61 -13.10 11.29
CA VAL A 741 -16.95 -13.05 10.68
C VAL A 741 -17.32 -14.21 9.75
N GLY A 742 -16.34 -15.01 9.30
CA GLY A 742 -16.59 -16.18 8.45
C GLY A 742 -17.14 -17.38 9.23
N ASP A 743 -17.85 -18.28 8.54
CA ASP A 743 -18.45 -19.47 9.18
C ASP A 743 -17.36 -20.50 9.55
N VAL A 744 -17.49 -21.13 10.72
CA VAL A 744 -16.50 -22.05 11.28
C VAL A 744 -17.07 -23.47 11.38
N THR A 745 -16.45 -24.42 10.66
CA THR A 745 -16.81 -25.84 10.67
C THR A 745 -15.68 -26.69 11.25
N GLY A 746 -15.96 -27.47 12.31
CA GLY A 746 -14.99 -28.35 12.96
C GLY A 746 -15.62 -29.56 13.67
N ASN A 747 -14.84 -30.40 14.36
CA ASN A 747 -15.36 -31.57 15.08
C ASN A 747 -15.05 -31.57 16.59
N GLU A 748 -13.92 -31.00 17.00
CA GLU A 748 -13.47 -30.92 18.40
C GLU A 748 -12.86 -29.54 18.66
N ARG A 749 -13.25 -28.87 19.76
CA ARG A 749 -12.83 -27.50 20.13
C ARG A 749 -12.98 -26.50 18.97
N VAL A 750 -14.23 -26.10 18.71
CA VAL A 750 -14.57 -25.17 17.61
C VAL A 750 -15.09 -23.87 18.21
N GLY A 751 -14.51 -22.74 17.82
CA GLY A 751 -14.93 -21.41 18.26
C GLY A 751 -15.13 -20.44 17.10
N GLY A 752 -16.12 -19.56 17.16
CA GLY A 752 -16.27 -18.51 16.15
C GLY A 752 -15.08 -17.55 16.11
N LEU A 753 -14.42 -17.31 17.25
CA LEU A 753 -13.13 -16.62 17.30
C LEU A 753 -11.98 -17.62 17.48
N ILE A 754 -12.00 -18.44 18.54
CA ILE A 754 -10.86 -19.26 18.97
C ILE A 754 -11.25 -20.72 19.23
N GLY A 755 -10.58 -21.68 18.59
CA GLY A 755 -10.83 -23.11 18.85
C GLY A 755 -10.54 -23.48 20.31
N ARG A 756 -9.33 -23.17 20.78
CA ARG A 756 -8.90 -23.34 22.18
C ARG A 756 -8.13 -22.13 22.71
N ASN A 757 -8.42 -21.69 23.93
CA ASN A 757 -7.62 -20.73 24.70
C ASN A 757 -7.06 -21.42 25.95
N ASP A 758 -5.74 -21.50 26.12
CA ASP A 758 -5.07 -22.17 27.24
C ASP A 758 -4.11 -21.19 27.93
N GLY A 759 -4.53 -20.63 29.06
CA GLY A 759 -3.80 -19.61 29.82
C GLY A 759 -3.66 -18.24 29.13
N GLY A 760 -4.28 -18.04 27.96
CA GLY A 760 -4.29 -16.78 27.21
C GLY A 760 -5.40 -15.82 27.62
N THR A 761 -5.30 -14.58 27.16
CA THR A 761 -6.30 -13.52 27.40
C THR A 761 -6.96 -13.09 26.10
N ILE A 762 -8.29 -13.05 26.09
CA ILE A 762 -9.14 -12.53 25.02
C ILE A 762 -9.91 -11.33 25.60
N LYS A 763 -9.78 -10.17 24.95
CA LYS A 763 -10.35 -8.91 25.43
C LYS A 763 -10.94 -8.09 24.28
N GLU A 764 -12.07 -7.41 24.52
CA GLU A 764 -12.68 -6.46 23.56
C GLU A 764 -12.86 -7.07 22.14
N SER A 765 -13.09 -8.38 22.08
CA SER A 765 -13.00 -9.21 20.86
C SER A 765 -14.30 -9.97 20.61
N TYR A 766 -14.63 -10.26 19.36
CA TYR A 766 -15.96 -10.80 19.02
C TYR A 766 -16.02 -11.70 17.79
N ALA A 767 -17.09 -12.50 17.70
CA ALA A 767 -17.35 -13.35 16.54
C ALA A 767 -18.83 -13.32 16.10
N THR A 768 -19.06 -13.26 14.78
CA THR A 768 -20.40 -13.21 14.19
C THR A 768 -20.70 -14.37 13.23
N GLY A 769 -19.67 -15.10 12.78
CA GLY A 769 -19.84 -16.29 11.95
C GLY A 769 -20.46 -17.46 12.71
N ASN A 770 -21.20 -18.32 12.02
CA ASN A 770 -21.87 -19.47 12.63
C ASN A 770 -20.88 -20.58 12.94
N VAL A 771 -21.15 -21.37 13.98
CA VAL A 771 -20.27 -22.46 14.43
C VAL A 771 -20.97 -23.80 14.33
N ILE A 772 -20.46 -24.70 13.48
CA ILE A 772 -21.15 -25.92 13.06
C ILE A 772 -20.25 -27.15 13.24
N THR A 773 -20.79 -28.26 13.78
CA THR A 773 -20.05 -29.55 13.75
C THR A 773 -20.05 -30.18 12.36
N GLY A 774 -18.88 -30.59 11.86
CA GLY A 774 -18.76 -31.38 10.63
C GLY A 774 -19.20 -32.84 10.78
N THR A 775 -19.07 -33.45 11.98
CA THR A 775 -19.38 -34.86 12.26
C THR A 775 -19.73 -35.13 13.71
N ASN A 776 -20.51 -36.19 13.95
CA ASN A 776 -21.02 -36.53 15.27
C ASN A 776 -19.93 -37.05 16.23
N THR A 777 -19.37 -36.16 17.07
CA THR A 777 -18.27 -36.46 17.98
C THR A 777 -18.64 -36.21 19.46
N TYR A 778 -18.32 -37.16 20.35
CA TYR A 778 -18.70 -37.12 21.77
C TYR A 778 -17.93 -36.08 22.62
N SER A 779 -16.78 -35.62 22.13
CA SER A 779 -15.90 -34.63 22.78
C SER A 779 -15.87 -33.30 22.02
N ALA A 780 -16.93 -33.00 21.26
CA ALA A 780 -17.13 -31.67 20.72
C ALA A 780 -17.23 -30.67 21.90
N HIS A 781 -16.52 -29.54 21.82
CA HIS A 781 -16.77 -28.36 22.64
C HIS A 781 -16.98 -27.23 21.63
N LEU A 782 -18.15 -26.58 21.63
CA LEU A 782 -18.51 -25.55 20.65
C LEU A 782 -18.90 -24.26 21.36
N GLY A 783 -18.24 -23.16 21.01
CA GLY A 783 -18.57 -21.82 21.49
C GLY A 783 -18.74 -20.84 20.34
N GLY A 784 -19.72 -19.94 20.40
CA GLY A 784 -19.80 -18.85 19.41
C GLY A 784 -18.57 -17.94 19.44
N LEU A 785 -17.88 -17.80 20.59
CA LEU A 785 -16.56 -17.16 20.68
C LEU A 785 -15.43 -18.19 20.80
N VAL A 786 -15.47 -19.06 21.81
CA VAL A 786 -14.37 -19.96 22.17
C VAL A 786 -14.83 -21.41 22.36
N GLY A 787 -14.27 -22.35 21.62
CA GLY A 787 -14.60 -23.77 21.80
C GLY A 787 -14.25 -24.28 23.20
N ASP A 788 -13.02 -24.02 23.64
CA ASP A 788 -12.47 -24.53 24.89
C ASP A 788 -11.56 -23.50 25.59
N ASN A 789 -12.01 -22.91 26.71
CA ASN A 789 -11.24 -21.99 27.54
C ASN A 789 -10.71 -22.71 28.79
N GLU A 790 -9.39 -22.80 28.93
CA GLU A 790 -8.70 -23.53 30.00
C GLU A 790 -7.65 -22.63 30.69
N ASN A 791 -7.85 -22.28 31.96
CA ASN A 791 -7.04 -21.27 32.70
C ASN A 791 -6.96 -19.87 32.04
N GLY A 792 -7.72 -19.62 30.97
CA GLY A 792 -7.70 -18.37 30.22
C GLY A 792 -8.75 -17.37 30.68
N ALA A 793 -8.60 -16.12 30.28
CA ALA A 793 -9.53 -15.03 30.58
C ALA A 793 -10.22 -14.52 29.30
N ILE A 794 -11.54 -14.35 29.36
CA ILE A 794 -12.38 -13.74 28.33
C ILE A 794 -13.07 -12.54 28.98
N VAL A 795 -12.82 -11.34 28.46
CA VAL A 795 -13.22 -10.07 29.09
C VAL A 795 -13.82 -9.14 28.04
N LYS A 796 -14.97 -8.49 28.30
CA LYS A 796 -15.57 -7.51 27.38
C LYS A 796 -15.74 -8.03 25.95
N SER A 797 -16.15 -9.28 25.80
CA SER A 797 -16.14 -10.01 24.52
C SER A 797 -17.51 -10.62 24.23
N TYR A 798 -17.84 -10.83 22.95
CA TYR A 798 -19.20 -11.26 22.59
C TYR A 798 -19.30 -12.15 21.35
N ALA A 799 -20.40 -12.90 21.24
CA ALA A 799 -20.69 -13.75 20.08
C ALA A 799 -22.15 -13.64 19.62
N GLU A 800 -22.34 -13.51 18.31
CA GLU A 800 -23.66 -13.33 17.68
C GLU A 800 -24.06 -14.47 16.74
N GLY A 801 -23.10 -15.26 16.24
CA GLY A 801 -23.37 -16.37 15.33
C GLY A 801 -24.13 -17.54 15.99
N ASP A 802 -25.00 -18.21 15.22
CA ASP A 802 -25.71 -19.39 15.69
C ASP A 802 -24.72 -20.57 15.89
N VAL A 803 -24.97 -21.41 16.91
CA VAL A 803 -24.10 -22.54 17.27
C VAL A 803 -24.86 -23.86 17.19
N THR A 804 -24.51 -24.70 16.20
CA THR A 804 -25.09 -26.04 16.02
C THR A 804 -24.08 -27.10 16.44
N GLY A 805 -24.31 -27.71 17.61
CA GLY A 805 -23.42 -28.64 18.29
C GLY A 805 -24.01 -30.01 18.60
N MET A 806 -23.25 -30.81 19.36
CA MET A 806 -23.76 -32.00 20.03
C MET A 806 -23.55 -31.93 21.54
N ASN A 807 -22.30 -31.82 21.96
CA ASN A 807 -21.90 -31.88 23.35
C ASN A 807 -21.25 -30.56 23.75
N ASP A 808 -21.42 -30.15 25.00
CA ASP A 808 -20.67 -29.05 25.63
C ASP A 808 -20.69 -27.79 24.72
N VAL A 809 -21.92 -27.32 24.45
CA VAL A 809 -22.27 -26.28 23.45
C VAL A 809 -22.69 -24.99 24.17
N GLY A 810 -22.04 -23.87 23.87
CA GLY A 810 -22.33 -22.56 24.46
C GLY A 810 -22.42 -21.44 23.42
N GLY A 811 -23.25 -20.43 23.66
CA GLY A 811 -23.27 -19.24 22.78
C GLY A 811 -21.99 -18.43 22.82
N LEU A 812 -21.30 -18.36 23.96
CA LEU A 812 -19.96 -17.77 24.05
C LEU A 812 -18.88 -18.85 24.10
N VAL A 813 -19.01 -19.82 25.02
CA VAL A 813 -17.95 -20.79 25.32
C VAL A 813 -18.47 -22.22 25.43
N GLY A 814 -17.89 -23.17 24.69
CA GLY A 814 -18.28 -24.58 24.78
C GLY A 814 -17.94 -25.18 26.16
N ARG A 815 -16.65 -25.16 26.51
CA ARG A 815 -16.15 -25.55 27.83
C ARG A 815 -15.33 -24.43 28.46
N ASN A 816 -15.67 -24.02 29.69
CA ASN A 816 -14.86 -23.14 30.53
C ASN A 816 -14.32 -23.94 31.73
N LYS A 817 -13.00 -24.08 31.85
CA LYS A 817 -12.32 -24.85 32.90
C LYS A 817 -11.22 -24.03 33.56
N ASP A 818 -11.34 -23.82 34.88
CA ASP A 818 -10.38 -23.02 35.65
C ASP A 818 -10.17 -21.59 35.09
N GLY A 819 -11.07 -21.11 34.21
CA GLY A 819 -10.95 -19.87 33.44
C GLY A 819 -12.00 -18.84 33.82
N LEU A 820 -11.72 -17.58 33.48
CA LEU A 820 -12.57 -16.43 33.76
C LEU A 820 -13.34 -16.01 32.50
N ILE A 821 -14.65 -15.80 32.65
CA ILE A 821 -15.49 -15.07 31.70
C ILE A 821 -16.07 -13.87 32.45
N LYS A 822 -15.84 -12.65 31.95
CA LYS A 822 -16.25 -11.41 32.62
C LYS A 822 -16.78 -10.38 31.64
N GLU A 823 -17.84 -9.66 32.02
CA GLU A 823 -18.38 -8.54 31.23
C GLU A 823 -18.66 -8.95 29.76
N SER A 824 -19.19 -10.16 29.52
CA SER A 824 -19.26 -10.77 28.19
C SER A 824 -20.65 -11.33 27.87
N TYR A 825 -21.03 -11.45 26.59
CA TYR A 825 -22.39 -11.84 26.22
C TYR A 825 -22.53 -12.67 24.94
N ALA A 826 -23.64 -13.39 24.79
CA ALA A 826 -23.98 -14.10 23.56
C ALA A 826 -25.45 -13.95 23.15
N THR A 827 -25.70 -13.80 21.85
CA THR A 827 -27.05 -13.56 21.28
C THR A 827 -27.49 -14.62 20.27
N GLY A 828 -26.56 -15.39 19.69
CA GLY A 828 -26.84 -16.46 18.72
C GLY A 828 -27.65 -17.62 19.30
N ASN A 829 -28.45 -18.28 18.47
CA ASN A 829 -29.28 -19.42 18.84
C ASN A 829 -28.44 -20.70 18.91
N ILE A 830 -28.75 -21.55 19.88
CA ILE A 830 -27.95 -22.72 20.24
C ILE A 830 -28.78 -23.99 20.06
N GLU A 831 -28.29 -24.89 19.20
CA GLU A 831 -28.84 -26.24 19.04
C GLU A 831 -27.80 -27.29 19.48
N GLY A 832 -28.21 -28.26 20.29
CA GLY A 832 -27.33 -29.34 20.76
C GLY A 832 -28.03 -30.57 21.31
N GLU A 833 -27.24 -31.52 21.82
CA GLU A 833 -27.72 -32.72 22.51
C GLU A 833 -27.55 -32.60 24.03
N ARG A 834 -26.32 -32.39 24.51
CA ARG A 834 -25.96 -32.52 25.94
C ARG A 834 -25.09 -31.35 26.42
N ARG A 835 -25.43 -30.78 27.58
CA ARG A 835 -24.75 -29.60 28.17
C ARG A 835 -24.77 -28.43 27.21
N VAL A 836 -25.97 -27.91 27.00
CA VAL A 836 -26.27 -26.83 26.07
C VAL A 836 -26.61 -25.59 26.89
N GLY A 837 -25.85 -24.51 26.73
CA GLY A 837 -26.00 -23.27 27.47
C GLY A 837 -26.10 -22.05 26.54
N GLY A 838 -26.92 -21.06 26.88
CA GLY A 838 -26.97 -19.81 26.09
C GLY A 838 -25.66 -19.03 26.12
N LEU A 839 -24.85 -19.14 27.19
CA LEU A 839 -23.51 -18.58 27.26
C LEU A 839 -22.43 -19.67 27.32
N VAL A 840 -22.55 -20.64 28.25
CA VAL A 840 -21.52 -21.65 28.50
C VAL A 840 -22.09 -23.06 28.50
N GLY A 841 -21.57 -23.97 27.67
CA GLY A 841 -22.00 -25.37 27.67
C GLY A 841 -21.65 -26.08 28.99
N TRP A 842 -20.36 -26.08 29.33
CA TRP A 842 -19.84 -26.69 30.57
C TRP A 842 -18.87 -25.76 31.31
N ASN A 843 -19.31 -25.19 32.43
CA ASN A 843 -18.50 -24.42 33.37
C ASN A 843 -17.98 -25.34 34.48
N ARG A 844 -16.66 -25.41 34.73
CA ARG A 844 -16.11 -26.46 35.62
C ARG A 844 -14.82 -26.15 36.37
N ASP A 845 -14.60 -26.94 37.41
CA ASP A 845 -13.45 -26.86 38.32
C ASP A 845 -13.42 -25.46 38.95
N ASN A 846 -12.34 -24.67 38.87
CA ASN A 846 -12.30 -23.32 39.46
C ASN A 846 -12.76 -22.21 38.50
N ALA A 847 -13.61 -22.54 37.52
CA ALA A 847 -14.08 -21.59 36.52
C ALA A 847 -15.03 -20.54 37.11
N THR A 848 -14.93 -19.31 36.61
CA THR A 848 -15.68 -18.16 37.11
C THR A 848 -16.39 -17.43 35.97
N LEU A 849 -17.66 -17.08 36.19
CA LEU A 849 -18.50 -16.31 35.29
C LEU A 849 -19.06 -15.09 36.03
N GLU A 850 -18.68 -13.88 35.61
CA GLU A 850 -19.02 -12.61 36.27
C GLU A 850 -19.66 -11.63 35.27
N ASN A 851 -20.65 -10.85 35.70
CA ASN A 851 -21.20 -9.71 34.94
C ASN A 851 -21.52 -10.07 33.47
N SER A 852 -22.21 -11.18 33.19
CA SER A 852 -22.33 -11.72 31.82
C SER A 852 -23.74 -12.19 31.48
N TYR A 853 -24.12 -12.22 30.20
CA TYR A 853 -25.52 -12.55 29.84
C TYR A 853 -25.72 -13.28 28.51
N ALA A 854 -26.85 -13.98 28.38
CA ALA A 854 -27.27 -14.62 27.14
C ALA A 854 -28.74 -14.36 26.77
N THR A 855 -29.01 -14.04 25.51
CA THR A 855 -30.36 -13.81 24.97
C THR A 855 -30.77 -14.79 23.86
N GLY A 856 -29.83 -15.56 23.32
CA GLY A 856 -30.10 -16.57 22.28
C GLY A 856 -30.97 -17.72 22.77
N ASN A 857 -31.80 -18.26 21.88
CA ASN A 857 -32.66 -19.40 22.21
C ASN A 857 -31.83 -20.68 22.33
N VAL A 858 -32.16 -21.55 23.29
CA VAL A 858 -31.37 -22.75 23.61
C VAL A 858 -32.22 -24.01 23.44
N THR A 859 -31.78 -24.92 22.57
CA THR A 859 -32.44 -26.22 22.33
C THR A 859 -31.48 -27.37 22.59
N GLY A 860 -31.81 -28.26 23.54
CA GLY A 860 -30.99 -29.43 23.89
C GLY A 860 -31.79 -30.73 23.95
N THR A 861 -31.36 -31.76 23.23
CA THR A 861 -32.16 -32.98 22.98
C THR A 861 -31.88 -34.19 23.90
N VAL A 862 -30.94 -34.10 24.84
CA VAL A 862 -30.56 -35.22 25.74
C VAL A 862 -30.60 -34.84 27.21
N GLU A 863 -29.65 -34.03 27.72
CA GLU A 863 -29.61 -33.60 29.12
C GLU A 863 -28.77 -32.34 29.36
N ASP A 864 -29.02 -31.67 30.49
CA ASP A 864 -28.29 -30.50 31.00
C ASP A 864 -28.43 -29.29 30.05
N VAL A 865 -29.61 -28.65 30.05
CA VAL A 865 -29.97 -27.53 29.15
C VAL A 865 -30.29 -26.28 29.98
N GLY A 866 -29.53 -25.20 29.80
CA GLY A 866 -29.67 -23.97 30.59
C GLY A 866 -29.68 -22.70 29.76
N GLY A 867 -30.46 -21.69 30.17
CA GLY A 867 -30.46 -20.39 29.46
C GLY A 867 -29.13 -19.64 29.53
N LEU A 868 -28.33 -19.83 30.58
CA LEU A 868 -26.96 -19.30 30.69
C LEU A 868 -25.93 -20.42 30.63
N VAL A 869 -26.06 -21.44 31.49
CA VAL A 869 -25.07 -22.53 31.63
C VAL A 869 -25.73 -23.91 31.52
N GLY A 870 -25.24 -24.76 30.61
CA GLY A 870 -25.74 -26.14 30.49
C GLY A 870 -25.48 -26.97 31.76
N TYR A 871 -24.20 -27.08 32.12
CA TYR A 871 -23.76 -27.74 33.37
C TYR A 871 -22.69 -26.92 34.10
N ASN A 872 -22.94 -26.64 35.38
CA ASN A 872 -21.98 -26.05 36.31
C ASN A 872 -21.42 -27.11 37.27
N TYR A 873 -20.09 -27.28 37.27
CA TYR A 873 -19.36 -28.25 38.08
C TYR A 873 -18.31 -27.56 38.95
N LEU A 874 -18.71 -27.10 40.15
CA LEU A 874 -17.86 -26.40 41.13
C LEU A 874 -17.41 -24.97 40.72
N GLY A 875 -17.90 -24.48 39.59
CA GLY A 875 -17.63 -23.13 39.11
C GLY A 875 -18.54 -22.07 39.76
N THR A 876 -18.06 -20.84 39.81
CA THR A 876 -18.78 -19.68 40.37
C THR A 876 -19.51 -18.93 39.26
N ILE A 877 -20.75 -18.51 39.53
CA ILE A 877 -21.56 -17.67 38.64
C ILE A 877 -22.09 -16.49 39.47
N GLU A 878 -21.76 -15.27 39.08
CA GLU A 878 -22.10 -14.04 39.79
C GLU A 878 -22.60 -12.95 38.84
N ASN A 879 -23.61 -12.19 39.30
CA ASN A 879 -24.16 -11.02 38.59
C ASN A 879 -24.44 -11.27 37.10
N SER A 880 -25.05 -12.42 36.75
CA SER A 880 -25.21 -12.86 35.36
C SER A 880 -26.65 -13.27 35.05
N TYR A 881 -27.10 -13.16 33.79
CA TYR A 881 -28.51 -13.44 33.46
C TYR A 881 -28.79 -14.11 32.10
N ALA A 882 -29.96 -14.75 31.99
CA ALA A 882 -30.47 -15.33 30.75
C ALA A 882 -31.89 -14.87 30.42
N ALA A 883 -32.14 -14.62 29.12
CA ALA A 883 -33.45 -14.17 28.61
C ALA A 883 -33.93 -14.89 27.33
N GLY A 884 -33.17 -15.86 26.78
CA GLY A 884 -33.61 -16.67 25.62
C GLY A 884 -34.55 -17.82 25.99
N ASN A 885 -35.39 -18.28 25.06
CA ASN A 885 -36.27 -19.45 25.27
C ASN A 885 -35.45 -20.74 25.44
N VAL A 886 -35.76 -21.55 26.45
CA VAL A 886 -35.00 -22.78 26.76
C VAL A 886 -35.88 -24.01 26.55
N THR A 887 -35.49 -24.91 25.65
CA THR A 887 -36.21 -26.12 25.28
C THR A 887 -35.33 -27.35 25.44
N GLY A 888 -35.82 -28.39 26.13
CA GLY A 888 -35.13 -29.67 26.19
C GLY A 888 -35.86 -30.79 26.94
N ASP A 889 -35.24 -31.96 26.98
CA ASP A 889 -35.87 -33.21 27.44
C ASP A 889 -35.54 -33.61 28.89
N ASN A 890 -34.38 -33.22 29.43
CA ASN A 890 -33.94 -33.57 30.79
C ASN A 890 -32.99 -32.51 31.37
N ASN A 891 -33.05 -32.29 32.69
CA ASN A 891 -32.32 -31.23 33.42
C ASN A 891 -32.38 -29.87 32.68
N VAL A 892 -33.60 -29.35 32.51
CA VAL A 892 -33.85 -28.06 31.85
C VAL A 892 -34.05 -26.98 32.89
N GLY A 893 -33.31 -25.87 32.78
CA GLY A 893 -33.38 -24.75 33.71
C GLY A 893 -33.31 -23.40 33.01
N GLY A 894 -34.01 -22.41 33.57
CA GLY A 894 -34.04 -21.06 33.01
C GLY A 894 -32.67 -20.37 33.01
N LEU A 895 -31.84 -20.61 34.04
CA LEU A 895 -30.45 -20.14 34.09
C LEU A 895 -29.45 -21.29 33.89
N ILE A 896 -29.57 -22.33 34.71
CA ILE A 896 -28.62 -23.45 34.77
C ILE A 896 -29.39 -24.77 34.59
N GLY A 897 -29.00 -25.58 33.62
CA GLY A 897 -29.62 -26.90 33.39
C GLY A 897 -29.30 -27.88 34.51
N ARG A 898 -28.02 -28.00 34.86
CA ARG A 898 -27.53 -28.78 36.00
C ARG A 898 -26.48 -28.03 36.80
N ASN A 899 -26.60 -28.11 38.12
CA ASN A 899 -25.60 -27.60 39.06
C ASN A 899 -25.19 -28.72 40.03
N ASN A 900 -23.94 -28.68 40.50
CA ASN A 900 -23.42 -29.63 41.49
C ASN A 900 -23.02 -28.96 42.83
N ASP A 901 -23.02 -27.63 42.92
CA ASP A 901 -22.86 -26.89 44.17
C ASP A 901 -23.69 -25.60 44.14
N ASP A 902 -24.76 -25.55 44.93
CA ASP A 902 -25.73 -24.45 44.92
C ASP A 902 -25.23 -23.22 45.69
N GLU A 903 -24.15 -23.32 46.47
CA GLU A 903 -23.57 -22.20 47.23
C GLU A 903 -22.74 -21.24 46.34
N GLN A 904 -22.63 -21.52 45.03
CA GLN A 904 -21.75 -20.80 44.09
C GLN A 904 -22.49 -20.01 42.97
N THR A 905 -23.83 -19.92 43.00
CA THR A 905 -24.60 -19.08 42.06
C THR A 905 -25.22 -17.90 42.79
N ASN A 906 -24.61 -16.71 42.67
CA ASN A 906 -24.98 -15.51 43.40
C ASN A 906 -25.59 -14.47 42.46
N ASN A 907 -26.64 -13.77 42.93
CA ASN A 907 -27.21 -12.57 42.29
C ASN A 907 -27.44 -12.72 40.77
N SER A 908 -27.84 -13.91 40.33
CA SER A 908 -27.90 -14.29 38.92
C SER A 908 -29.29 -14.80 38.57
N TYR A 909 -29.82 -14.35 37.44
CA TYR A 909 -31.26 -14.31 37.20
C TYR A 909 -31.68 -14.84 35.84
N TRP A 910 -32.88 -15.40 35.73
CA TRP A 910 -33.47 -15.67 34.42
C TRP A 910 -34.88 -15.11 34.32
N ASP A 911 -35.26 -14.72 33.10
CA ASP A 911 -36.63 -14.31 32.79
C ASP A 911 -37.53 -15.55 32.65
N ILE A 912 -38.48 -15.72 33.57
CA ILE A 912 -39.43 -16.85 33.61
C ILE A 912 -40.37 -16.83 32.40
N ASN A 913 -40.69 -15.66 31.87
CA ASN A 913 -41.67 -15.48 30.80
C ASN A 913 -41.04 -15.81 29.44
N SER A 914 -39.85 -15.27 29.14
CA SER A 914 -39.17 -15.48 27.86
C SER A 914 -38.48 -16.85 27.78
N SER A 915 -37.90 -17.34 28.89
CA SER A 915 -37.27 -18.67 28.92
C SER A 915 -38.27 -19.82 28.81
N GLY A 916 -39.54 -19.58 29.17
CA GLY A 916 -40.56 -20.61 29.36
C GLY A 916 -40.36 -21.46 30.64
N GLN A 917 -39.29 -21.22 31.41
CA GLN A 917 -38.88 -22.07 32.54
C GLN A 917 -39.21 -21.46 33.90
N LYS A 918 -39.89 -22.23 34.74
CA LYS A 918 -40.27 -21.83 36.11
C LYS A 918 -39.23 -22.18 37.18
N THR A 919 -38.20 -22.92 36.80
CA THR A 919 -37.18 -23.46 37.70
C THR A 919 -35.83 -23.49 36.99
N SER A 920 -34.77 -23.56 37.79
CA SER A 920 -33.38 -23.66 37.37
C SER A 920 -32.63 -24.49 38.41
N ALA A 921 -31.48 -25.06 38.05
CA ALA A 921 -30.60 -25.72 39.01
C ALA A 921 -29.84 -24.73 39.93
N GLY A 922 -29.86 -23.43 39.61
CA GLY A 922 -29.32 -22.36 40.44
C GLY A 922 -29.79 -20.97 39.97
N GLY A 923 -29.57 -19.94 40.80
CA GLY A 923 -30.04 -18.57 40.57
C GLY A 923 -31.50 -18.34 40.96
N GLU A 924 -32.03 -17.16 40.66
CA GLU A 924 -33.42 -16.76 40.95
C GLU A 924 -34.19 -16.40 39.67
N GLY A 925 -35.42 -16.91 39.54
CA GLY A 925 -36.28 -16.62 38.40
C GLY A 925 -37.09 -15.35 38.64
N ARG A 926 -37.12 -14.46 37.66
CA ARG A 926 -37.81 -13.17 37.69
C ARG A 926 -38.79 -13.05 36.53
N THR A 927 -39.81 -12.23 36.70
CA THR A 927 -40.74 -11.83 35.62
C THR A 927 -40.09 -10.77 34.71
N ILE A 928 -40.63 -10.55 33.51
CA ILE A 928 -40.23 -9.43 32.64
C ILE A 928 -40.28 -8.11 33.43
N GLU A 929 -41.37 -7.88 34.17
CA GLU A 929 -41.57 -6.66 34.95
C GLU A 929 -40.53 -6.44 36.07
N GLU A 930 -39.89 -7.50 36.56
CA GLU A 930 -38.77 -7.41 37.51
C GLU A 930 -37.44 -7.25 36.75
N MET A 931 -37.24 -8.01 35.66
CA MET A 931 -36.01 -8.01 34.86
C MET A 931 -35.72 -6.69 34.13
N ILE A 932 -36.72 -5.80 33.98
CA ILE A 932 -36.57 -4.48 33.35
C ILE A 932 -36.57 -3.30 34.34
N GLN A 933 -36.30 -3.55 35.63
CA GLN A 933 -36.30 -2.53 36.68
C GLN A 933 -34.99 -2.53 37.48
N GLN A 934 -34.24 -1.41 37.44
CA GLN A 934 -32.91 -1.28 38.06
C GLN A 934 -32.93 -1.60 39.56
N ASP A 935 -33.91 -1.05 40.28
CA ASP A 935 -34.16 -1.24 41.72
C ASP A 935 -34.23 -2.72 42.17
N THR A 936 -34.43 -3.67 41.24
CA THR A 936 -34.49 -5.10 41.57
C THR A 936 -33.11 -5.77 41.59
N PHE A 937 -32.10 -5.19 40.94
CA PHE A 937 -30.73 -5.70 40.86
C PHE A 937 -29.79 -5.03 41.88
N GLU A 938 -30.22 -3.92 42.49
CA GLU A 938 -29.49 -3.21 43.54
C GLU A 938 -29.72 -3.80 44.96
N PRO A 939 -28.72 -3.74 45.86
CA PRO A 939 -27.39 -3.13 45.69
C PRO A 939 -26.32 -4.10 45.14
N GLU A 940 -26.67 -5.31 44.74
CA GLU A 940 -25.70 -6.35 44.36
C GLU A 940 -25.05 -6.13 42.98
N TRP A 941 -25.73 -5.45 42.06
CA TRP A 941 -25.22 -5.11 40.73
C TRP A 941 -24.71 -3.67 40.66
N ASP A 942 -23.63 -3.48 39.90
CA ASP A 942 -22.94 -2.21 39.74
C ASP A 942 -23.38 -1.51 38.43
N PHE A 943 -24.27 -0.53 38.58
CA PHE A 943 -24.72 0.36 37.51
C PHE A 943 -23.91 1.67 37.40
N GLU A 944 -22.81 1.83 38.15
CA GLU A 944 -21.88 2.94 37.97
C GLU A 944 -20.83 2.61 36.90
N ASP A 945 -20.19 1.44 36.99
CA ASP A 945 -19.06 1.05 36.12
C ASP A 945 -19.34 -0.15 35.18
N ASN A 946 -20.24 -1.08 35.53
CA ASN A 946 -20.40 -2.34 34.78
C ASN A 946 -21.66 -2.39 33.90
N TRP A 947 -22.82 -2.02 34.44
CA TRP A 947 -24.13 -2.23 33.83
C TRP A 947 -24.88 -0.92 33.52
N VAL A 948 -25.77 -0.98 32.55
CA VAL A 948 -26.75 0.06 32.18
C VAL A 948 -28.10 -0.62 31.95
N ILE A 949 -29.20 0.08 32.21
CA ILE A 949 -30.56 -0.40 31.91
C ILE A 949 -31.45 0.78 31.51
N ILE A 950 -32.27 0.62 30.48
CA ILE A 950 -33.36 1.56 30.19
C ILE A 950 -34.55 1.15 31.03
N ASP A 951 -34.71 1.85 32.15
CA ASP A 951 -35.63 1.47 33.23
C ASP A 951 -37.08 1.42 32.75
N GLY A 952 -37.66 0.21 32.73
CA GLY A 952 -39.00 -0.10 32.23
C GLY A 952 -39.07 -0.51 30.76
N GLU A 953 -37.94 -0.55 30.04
CA GLU A 953 -37.89 -0.85 28.59
C GLU A 953 -36.91 -1.98 28.23
N SER A 954 -35.68 -2.00 28.76
CA SER A 954 -34.65 -2.99 28.41
C SER A 954 -34.31 -3.95 29.56
N TYR A 955 -33.65 -5.07 29.24
CA TYR A 955 -32.86 -5.82 30.23
C TYR A 955 -31.57 -5.04 30.57
N PRO A 956 -30.85 -5.40 31.66
CA PRO A 956 -29.50 -4.89 31.90
C PRO A 956 -28.56 -5.24 30.75
N TYR A 957 -27.70 -4.31 30.36
CA TYR A 957 -26.67 -4.50 29.35
C TYR A 957 -25.37 -3.83 29.78
N LEU A 958 -24.26 -4.22 29.18
CA LEU A 958 -22.95 -3.82 29.67
C LEU A 958 -22.66 -2.36 29.28
N GLN A 959 -21.92 -1.63 30.11
CA GLN A 959 -21.63 -0.22 29.82
C GLN A 959 -20.75 -0.06 28.55
N TRP A 960 -19.88 -1.04 28.26
CA TRP A 960 -18.92 -0.96 27.16
C TRP A 960 -19.50 -1.26 25.76
N GLN A 961 -20.62 -1.98 25.65
CA GLN A 961 -21.23 -2.34 24.35
C GLN A 961 -22.02 -1.19 23.70
N GLY A 962 -22.27 -0.10 24.41
CA GLY A 962 -23.00 1.07 23.90
C GLY A 962 -24.49 0.81 23.60
N GLU A 963 -25.08 1.70 22.80
CA GLU A 963 -26.53 1.69 22.50
C GLU A 963 -26.91 0.85 21.26
N GLU A 964 -25.94 0.30 20.52
CA GLU A 964 -26.22 -0.37 19.24
C GLU A 964 -26.83 -1.78 19.40
N ASN A 965 -26.53 -2.47 20.51
CA ASN A 965 -26.93 -3.86 20.78
C ASN A 965 -27.72 -4.02 22.10
N ILE A 966 -28.73 -3.18 22.33
CA ILE A 966 -29.52 -3.21 23.58
C ILE A 966 -30.47 -4.44 23.59
N PRO A 967 -30.44 -5.29 24.64
CA PRO A 967 -31.34 -6.42 24.80
C PRO A 967 -32.71 -5.99 25.34
N TYR A 968 -33.76 -6.21 24.55
CA TYR A 968 -35.16 -5.92 24.91
C TYR A 968 -35.97 -7.19 25.21
N PRO A 969 -36.98 -7.13 26.10
CA PRO A 969 -37.92 -8.23 26.29
C PRO A 969 -38.76 -8.49 25.02
N PRO A 970 -39.26 -9.72 24.82
CA PRO A 970 -40.14 -10.03 23.68
C PRO A 970 -41.39 -9.15 23.65
N ALA A 971 -41.77 -8.66 22.47
CA ALA A 971 -43.03 -7.93 22.29
C ALA A 971 -44.24 -8.85 22.56
N GLY A 972 -45.04 -8.51 23.58
CA GLY A 972 -46.18 -9.29 24.08
C GLY A 972 -47.49 -9.19 23.30
#